data_AF-A0A958ERW1-F1
#
_entry.id   AF-A0A958ERW1-F1
#
_cell.length_a   1.000
_cell.length_b   1.000
_cell.length_c   1.000
_cell.angle_alpha   90.00
_cell.angle_beta   90.00
_cell.angle_gamma   90.00
#
_symmetry.space_group_name_H-M   'P 1'
#
loop_
_entity.id
_entity.type
_entity.pdbx_description
1 polymer ?
#
loop_
_entity_poly.entity_id
_entity_poly.type
_entity_poly.pdbx_seq_one_letter_code
_entity_poly.pdbx_strand_id
1 'polypeptide(L)'
;MIHKNRREFLKTISAGAAGVSLLPVTQMLSCTKGQVLPNIVLIFIDDQGYADLGSYGATEFETPNIDRLAEQGIRFTSFYVSQAVCSASRASLLSGCYSGRVGIQGALGPYAQHGINADEELLPELLKKRGYSTSIIGKWHLGHEKQFLPLQHGFDEYFGLPYSNDMWPVDYDGTPNADPRKAKYPPLPLIKDNETLDIIETLEDQSRLTKRYTEKALDFIQRNKANPFFLYLAHSMVHVPIAADPDFVGTSKQGLFGDVMQEVDWSVGQVLQTLKELNLEENTLVIYTSDNGPWLNFGNHAGSAKPLREGKGTAFEGGVRVPCIMRWPGIIPENVVTDKMASTIDILPTLCAVTSAALPEKKIDGVNILSLMKNEKNARPRDEFYYYYGKELRAIRKGPWKLYFPHSSRSYEGVEAGRDGYPGPYNRIALQNELYNLETDISETRNVAADHPEIVSEIEKIADRVRADLGDSLTGVEGQGNREVGRIYQAHKNVTHLAVGAKVQLEKMYSRKYSAGGESGLVDGRRGTTDFTDGLWQGFEKDDIIAILDLGKVMDIKKLRAGFLQSQDAWIFLPHNVLFFVSKDGTDYQRVGAHSSNESNYSAGAKVVDAQADFNPVAARYIKVHAENRQYCPEWHHGAGGKAWIFCDEIIAE
;
A
#
# COMPACT_ATOMS: atom_id res chain seq x y z
N MET A 1 3.21 -58.88 -48.41
CA MET A 1 4.02 -60.09 -48.67
C MET A 1 5.48 -59.72 -48.49
N ILE A 2 6.14 -60.31 -47.48
CA ILE A 2 7.59 -60.67 -47.41
C ILE A 2 8.58 -59.50 -47.64
N HIS A 3 9.11 -58.89 -46.56
CA HIS A 3 10.50 -59.11 -46.02
C HIS A 3 11.62 -58.61 -46.97
N LYS A 4 12.69 -57.92 -46.57
CA LYS A 4 13.39 -57.79 -45.27
C LYS A 4 14.50 -56.73 -45.38
N ASN A 5 14.77 -56.09 -44.23
CA ASN A 5 16.01 -55.57 -43.61
C ASN A 5 17.07 -54.78 -44.41
N ARG A 6 17.55 -53.61 -43.94
CA ARG A 6 18.25 -53.21 -42.68
C ARG A 6 19.71 -53.72 -42.56
N ARG A 7 20.63 -52.74 -42.51
CA ARG A 7 22.05 -52.71 -42.04
C ARG A 7 23.15 -52.88 -43.08
N GLU A 8 23.80 -51.76 -43.43
CA GLU A 8 25.20 -51.42 -43.06
C GLU A 8 25.42 -49.91 -43.34
N PHE A 9 25.71 -49.06 -42.36
CA PHE A 9 26.98 -48.82 -41.65
C PHE A 9 27.88 -47.77 -42.35
N LEU A 10 27.68 -46.50 -41.95
CA LEU A 10 28.61 -45.38 -41.77
C LEU A 10 29.93 -45.25 -42.57
N LYS A 11 30.26 -43.96 -42.88
CA LYS A 11 31.58 -43.32 -43.10
C LYS A 11 32.14 -43.40 -44.55
N THR A 12 32.64 -42.36 -45.23
CA THR A 12 33.10 -41.00 -44.88
C THR A 12 33.17 -40.13 -46.15
N ILE A 13 32.79 -38.87 -45.99
CA ILE A 13 33.17 -37.61 -46.67
C ILE A 13 34.27 -37.70 -47.76
N SER A 14 33.93 -37.22 -48.96
CA SER A 14 34.86 -36.56 -49.89
C SER A 14 34.18 -35.38 -50.58
N ALA A 15 34.78 -34.20 -50.40
CA ALA A 15 34.35 -32.91 -50.91
C ALA A 15 34.57 -32.78 -52.43
N GLY A 16 33.73 -31.98 -53.11
CA GLY A 16 33.98 -31.53 -54.48
C GLY A 16 32.73 -31.03 -55.19
N ALA A 17 32.62 -29.71 -55.32
CA ALA A 17 31.49 -28.96 -55.86
C ALA A 17 31.10 -29.30 -57.31
N ALA A 18 29.79 -29.29 -57.61
CA ALA A 18 29.20 -28.49 -58.69
C ALA A 18 27.67 -28.73 -58.81
N GLY A 19 26.91 -27.65 -58.67
CA GLY A 19 25.63 -27.43 -59.37
C GLY A 19 24.39 -28.16 -58.86
N VAL A 20 23.64 -27.52 -57.94
CA VAL A 20 22.18 -27.69 -57.89
C VAL A 20 21.51 -26.35 -57.63
N SER A 21 20.55 -26.08 -58.50
CA SER A 21 19.58 -24.99 -58.56
C SER A 21 19.02 -24.53 -57.21
N LEU A 22 18.99 -23.20 -57.05
CA LEU A 22 18.21 -22.46 -56.06
C LEU A 22 16.72 -22.83 -56.15
N LEU A 23 16.20 -23.47 -55.10
CA LEU A 23 14.81 -23.34 -54.68
C LEU A 23 14.84 -22.65 -53.30
N PRO A 24 14.12 -21.53 -53.11
CA PRO A 24 14.03 -20.95 -51.78
C PRO A 24 13.19 -21.91 -50.93
N VAL A 25 13.85 -22.59 -49.99
CA VAL A 25 13.17 -23.19 -48.86
C VAL A 25 12.71 -22.02 -48.01
N THR A 26 11.47 -21.58 -48.23
CA THR A 26 10.78 -20.69 -47.32
C THR A 26 10.67 -21.45 -46.00
N GLN A 27 11.61 -21.21 -45.08
CA GLN A 27 11.42 -21.53 -43.68
C GLN A 27 10.18 -20.75 -43.27
N MET A 28 9.03 -21.44 -43.22
CA MET A 28 7.96 -21.00 -42.35
C MET A 28 8.57 -20.96 -40.96
N LEU A 29 8.99 -19.76 -40.55
CA LEU A 29 9.09 -19.41 -39.15
C LEU A 29 7.73 -19.79 -38.58
N SER A 30 7.70 -20.95 -37.93
CA SER A 30 6.62 -21.29 -37.02
C SER A 30 6.62 -20.15 -36.04
N CYS A 31 5.64 -19.27 -36.20
CA CYS A 31 5.34 -18.24 -35.23
C CYS A 31 5.02 -19.04 -33.97
N THR A 32 5.98 -19.15 -33.06
CA THR A 32 5.72 -19.58 -31.69
C THR A 32 4.58 -18.71 -31.24
N LYS A 33 3.37 -19.28 -31.14
CA LYS A 33 2.20 -18.60 -30.54
C LYS A 33 2.73 -18.00 -29.25
N GLY A 34 2.91 -16.67 -29.23
CA GLY A 34 3.30 -15.98 -28.03
C GLY A 34 2.33 -16.41 -26.94
N GLN A 35 2.85 -16.78 -25.77
CA GLN A 35 2.01 -17.19 -24.66
C GLN A 35 0.98 -16.09 -24.44
N VAL A 36 -0.30 -16.42 -24.70
CA VAL A 36 -1.40 -15.46 -24.56
C VAL A 36 -1.51 -15.14 -23.09
N LEU A 37 -1.26 -13.88 -22.73
CA LEU A 37 -1.38 -13.39 -21.37
C LEU A 37 -2.88 -13.37 -20.99
N PRO A 38 -3.27 -13.90 -19.81
CA PRO A 38 -4.66 -13.86 -19.38
C PRO A 38 -5.04 -12.46 -18.91
N ASN A 39 -6.31 -12.11 -19.05
CA ASN A 39 -6.88 -10.99 -18.32
C ASN A 39 -7.03 -11.37 -16.84
N ILE A 40 -6.95 -10.38 -15.95
CA ILE A 40 -7.10 -10.57 -14.52
C ILE A 40 -8.16 -9.59 -14.01
N VAL A 41 -9.18 -10.13 -13.35
CA VAL A 41 -10.19 -9.35 -12.62
C VAL A 41 -10.11 -9.74 -11.15
N LEU A 42 -9.73 -8.80 -10.29
CA LEU A 42 -9.69 -8.95 -8.85
C LEU A 42 -10.80 -8.10 -8.23
N ILE A 43 -11.86 -8.76 -7.78
CA ILE A 43 -12.98 -8.16 -7.06
C ILE A 43 -12.70 -8.26 -5.57
N PHE A 44 -12.65 -7.12 -4.89
CA PHE A 44 -12.19 -7.01 -3.51
C PHE A 44 -13.17 -6.18 -2.68
N ILE A 45 -13.88 -6.85 -1.79
CA ILE A 45 -14.97 -6.27 -0.99
C ILE A 45 -14.43 -5.72 0.34
N ASP A 46 -15.11 -4.72 0.88
CA ASP A 46 -14.78 -4.03 2.13
C ASP A 46 -15.71 -4.52 3.25
N ASP A 47 -15.16 -5.01 4.35
CA ASP A 47 -15.89 -5.50 5.55
C ASP A 47 -16.88 -6.67 5.34
N GLN A 48 -16.80 -7.41 4.23
CA GLN A 48 -17.62 -8.60 4.04
C GLN A 48 -17.14 -9.77 4.92
N GLY A 49 -18.07 -10.38 5.64
CA GLY A 49 -17.83 -11.54 6.48
C GLY A 49 -17.77 -12.88 5.73
N TYR A 50 -17.23 -13.88 6.43
CA TYR A 50 -17.01 -15.22 5.89
C TYR A 50 -18.30 -15.89 5.37
N ALA A 51 -19.43 -15.68 6.04
CA ALA A 51 -20.70 -16.34 5.74
C ALA A 51 -21.74 -15.41 5.10
N ASP A 52 -21.28 -14.41 4.35
CA ASP A 52 -22.16 -13.47 3.63
C ASP A 52 -22.47 -13.91 2.19
N LEU A 53 -22.10 -15.12 1.79
CA LEU A 53 -22.42 -15.67 0.46
C LEU A 53 -23.24 -16.95 0.62
N GLY A 54 -24.17 -17.21 -0.30
CA GLY A 54 -24.96 -18.45 -0.28
C GLY A 54 -24.07 -19.69 -0.29
N SER A 55 -23.05 -19.69 -1.14
CA SER A 55 -21.99 -20.70 -1.21
C SER A 55 -21.18 -20.85 0.09
N TYR A 56 -21.18 -19.87 0.98
CA TYR A 56 -20.56 -19.91 2.31
C TYR A 56 -21.55 -20.03 3.48
N GLY A 57 -22.86 -20.14 3.21
CA GLY A 57 -23.89 -20.41 4.21
C GLY A 57 -24.85 -19.26 4.52
N ALA A 58 -24.86 -18.17 3.73
CA ALA A 58 -25.90 -17.15 3.85
C ALA A 58 -27.27 -17.73 3.44
N THR A 59 -28.31 -17.45 4.23
CA THR A 59 -29.68 -17.92 3.98
C THR A 59 -30.72 -16.81 3.87
N GLU A 60 -30.37 -15.60 4.31
CA GLU A 60 -31.33 -14.49 4.47
C GLU A 60 -31.39 -13.56 3.25
N PHE A 61 -30.45 -13.72 2.31
CA PHE A 61 -30.40 -13.06 1.01
C PHE A 61 -29.70 -13.97 0.00
N GLU A 62 -29.77 -13.59 -1.27
CA GLU A 62 -29.27 -14.41 -2.37
C GLU A 62 -28.09 -13.74 -3.07
N THR A 63 -27.06 -14.53 -3.37
CA THR A 63 -25.87 -14.10 -4.15
C THR A 63 -25.66 -15.01 -5.36
N PRO A 64 -26.64 -15.13 -6.28
CA PRO A 64 -26.65 -16.14 -7.31
C PRO A 64 -25.49 -16.02 -8.32
N ASN A 65 -24.97 -14.81 -8.58
CA ASN A 65 -23.85 -14.63 -9.50
C ASN A 65 -22.53 -15.07 -8.88
N ILE A 66 -22.31 -14.75 -7.61
CA ILE A 66 -21.12 -15.17 -6.85
C ILE A 66 -21.17 -16.66 -6.54
N ASP A 67 -22.36 -17.21 -6.29
CA ASP A 67 -22.52 -18.66 -6.07
C ASP A 67 -22.25 -19.43 -7.36
N ARG A 68 -22.73 -18.93 -8.51
CA ARG A 68 -22.36 -19.45 -9.83
C ARG A 68 -20.85 -19.33 -10.11
N LEU A 69 -20.21 -18.25 -9.66
CA LEU A 69 -18.75 -18.10 -9.75
C LEU A 69 -18.03 -19.21 -8.96
N ALA A 70 -18.55 -19.59 -7.79
CA ALA A 70 -18.03 -20.70 -7.00
C ALA A 70 -18.27 -22.08 -7.65
N GLU A 71 -19.46 -22.30 -8.21
CA GLU A 71 -19.79 -23.54 -8.95
C GLU A 71 -18.88 -23.73 -10.17
N GLN A 72 -18.49 -22.64 -10.83
CA GLN A 72 -17.63 -22.67 -12.03
C GLN A 72 -16.13 -22.56 -11.72
N GLY A 73 -15.75 -22.63 -10.45
CA GLY A 73 -14.36 -22.41 -10.06
C GLY A 73 -13.97 -23.20 -8.81
N ILE A 74 -12.98 -22.65 -8.11
CA ILE A 74 -12.50 -23.16 -6.83
C ILE A 74 -12.85 -22.18 -5.71
N ARG A 75 -13.39 -22.70 -4.62
CA ARG A 75 -13.74 -21.97 -3.40
C ARG A 75 -12.83 -22.36 -2.25
N PHE A 76 -12.23 -21.39 -1.58
CA PHE A 76 -11.31 -21.61 -0.45
C PHE A 76 -12.04 -21.45 0.89
N THR A 77 -11.92 -22.44 1.77
CA THR A 77 -12.47 -22.37 3.15
C THR A 77 -11.42 -21.98 4.19
N SER A 78 -10.16 -21.86 3.79
CA SER A 78 -9.02 -21.39 4.60
C SER A 78 -8.23 -20.30 3.88
N PHE A 79 -8.90 -19.20 3.52
CA PHE A 79 -8.28 -18.03 2.90
C PHE A 79 -8.23 -16.86 3.88
N TYR A 80 -7.06 -16.22 4.00
CA TYR A 80 -6.77 -15.28 5.07
C TYR A 80 -6.32 -13.90 4.60
N VAL A 81 -6.58 -12.90 5.42
CA VAL A 81 -5.97 -11.57 5.33
C VAL A 81 -4.93 -11.41 6.45
N SER A 82 -3.84 -10.70 6.16
CA SER A 82 -2.71 -10.52 7.09
C SER A 82 -3.07 -9.73 8.34
N GLN A 83 -4.03 -8.80 8.24
CA GLN A 83 -4.61 -8.04 9.35
C GLN A 83 -6.09 -7.77 9.09
N ALA A 84 -6.89 -7.80 10.15
CA ALA A 84 -8.33 -7.52 10.11
C ALA A 84 -8.65 -6.00 10.08
N VAL A 85 -8.04 -5.26 9.15
CA VAL A 85 -8.25 -3.82 8.92
C VAL A 85 -7.84 -3.38 7.51
N CYS A 86 -8.59 -2.46 6.92
CA CYS A 86 -8.56 -2.11 5.49
C CYS A 86 -7.18 -1.76 4.91
N SER A 87 -6.50 -0.67 5.36
CA SER A 87 -5.25 -0.23 4.73
C SER A 87 -4.14 -1.28 4.86
N ALA A 88 -4.02 -1.91 6.03
CA ALA A 88 -3.04 -2.97 6.25
C ALA A 88 -3.29 -4.18 5.31
N SER A 89 -4.53 -4.61 5.16
CA SER A 89 -4.90 -5.72 4.28
C SER A 89 -4.66 -5.39 2.79
N ARG A 90 -5.06 -4.18 2.35
CA ARG A 90 -4.84 -3.71 0.97
C ARG A 90 -3.36 -3.57 0.64
N ALA A 91 -2.55 -3.08 1.59
CA ALA A 91 -1.10 -3.00 1.43
C ALA A 91 -0.52 -4.39 1.25
N SER A 92 -1.04 -5.36 2.02
CA SER A 92 -0.55 -6.73 2.00
C SER A 92 -0.90 -7.45 0.69
N LEU A 93 -2.13 -7.26 0.19
CA LEU A 93 -2.57 -7.77 -1.10
C LEU A 93 -1.68 -7.28 -2.25
N LEU A 94 -1.44 -5.97 -2.32
CA LEU A 94 -0.78 -5.34 -3.46
C LEU A 94 0.75 -5.44 -3.43
N SER A 95 1.35 -5.65 -2.26
CA SER A 95 2.82 -5.82 -2.11
C SER A 95 3.26 -7.27 -1.91
N GLY A 96 2.33 -8.19 -1.65
CA GLY A 96 2.64 -9.56 -1.26
C GLY A 96 3.39 -9.67 0.08
N CYS A 97 3.35 -8.63 0.90
CA CYS A 97 4.06 -8.56 2.19
C CYS A 97 3.08 -8.50 3.36
N TYR A 98 3.50 -8.90 4.55
CA TYR A 98 2.79 -8.48 5.77
C TYR A 98 2.85 -6.95 5.90
N SER A 99 1.75 -6.32 6.33
CA SER A 99 1.65 -4.85 6.37
C SER A 99 2.73 -4.18 7.23
N GLY A 100 3.17 -4.86 8.29
CA GLY A 100 4.30 -4.43 9.13
C GLY A 100 5.61 -4.27 8.35
N ARG A 101 5.85 -5.15 7.37
CA ARG A 101 7.04 -5.11 6.51
C ARG A 101 7.08 -3.83 5.67
N VAL A 102 5.93 -3.36 5.20
CA VAL A 102 5.81 -2.14 4.36
C VAL A 102 5.38 -0.90 5.16
N GLY A 103 5.39 -0.99 6.49
CA GLY A 103 5.13 0.14 7.38
C GLY A 103 3.69 0.64 7.43
N ILE A 104 2.72 -0.06 6.82
CA ILE A 104 1.30 0.31 6.83
C ILE A 104 0.57 -0.37 7.99
N GLN A 105 -0.08 0.42 8.81
CA GLN A 105 -0.73 -0.02 10.04
C GLN A 105 -2.13 0.60 10.14
N GLY A 106 -3.12 -0.20 10.56
CA GLY A 106 -4.48 0.29 10.78
C GLY A 106 -5.18 0.73 9.49
N ALA A 107 -5.98 1.80 9.59
CA ALA A 107 -6.71 2.43 8.49
C ALA A 107 -6.25 3.89 8.35
N LEU A 108 -5.76 4.26 7.16
CA LEU A 108 -5.21 5.59 6.89
C LEU A 108 -6.33 6.61 6.64
N GLY A 109 -6.44 7.60 7.52
CA GLY A 109 -7.45 8.65 7.43
C GLY A 109 -7.11 9.78 6.44
N PRO A 110 -8.05 10.74 6.28
CA PRO A 110 -7.92 11.90 5.39
C PRO A 110 -6.87 12.94 5.84
N TYR A 111 -6.19 12.70 6.96
CA TYR A 111 -5.06 13.52 7.44
C TYR A 111 -3.77 12.73 7.56
N ALA A 112 -3.74 11.46 7.12
CA ALA A 112 -2.56 10.62 7.20
C ALA A 112 -1.41 11.27 6.44
N GLN A 113 -0.32 11.58 7.14
CA GLN A 113 0.89 12.17 6.54
C GLN A 113 1.84 11.13 5.93
N HIS A 114 1.34 9.92 5.69
CA HIS A 114 2.09 8.78 5.21
C HIS A 114 1.19 7.87 4.36
N GLY A 115 1.82 7.04 3.56
CA GLY A 115 1.19 6.12 2.63
C GLY A 115 2.17 5.04 2.19
N ILE A 116 1.79 4.24 1.20
CA ILE A 116 2.68 3.24 0.63
C ILE A 116 3.93 3.91 0.06
N ASN A 117 5.11 3.33 0.34
CA ASN A 117 6.37 3.90 -0.10
C ASN A 117 6.56 3.65 -1.61
N ALA A 118 7.04 4.66 -2.34
CA ALA A 118 7.35 4.55 -3.77
C ALA A 118 8.48 3.55 -4.08
N ASP A 119 9.30 3.20 -3.08
CA ASP A 119 10.32 2.15 -3.24
C ASP A 119 9.73 0.73 -3.16
N GLU A 120 8.45 0.54 -2.85
CA GLU A 120 7.79 -0.76 -2.86
C GLU A 120 7.24 -1.07 -4.25
N GLU A 121 7.54 -2.25 -4.78
CA GLU A 121 6.98 -2.71 -6.05
C GLU A 121 5.62 -3.38 -5.82
N LEU A 122 4.56 -2.76 -6.32
CA LEU A 122 3.21 -3.30 -6.24
C LEU A 122 2.86 -4.14 -7.48
N LEU A 123 1.92 -5.06 -7.29
CA LEU A 123 1.37 -5.93 -8.34
C LEU A 123 1.11 -5.23 -9.70
N PRO A 124 0.38 -4.10 -9.78
CA PRO A 124 0.16 -3.40 -11.05
C PRO A 124 1.45 -2.97 -11.76
N GLU A 125 2.50 -2.57 -11.04
CA GLU A 125 3.79 -2.20 -11.65
C GLU A 125 4.46 -3.40 -12.33
N LEU A 126 4.38 -4.56 -11.68
CA LEU A 126 4.93 -5.82 -12.22
C LEU A 126 4.15 -6.27 -13.47
N LEU A 127 2.82 -6.13 -13.46
CA LEU A 127 1.97 -6.46 -14.60
C LEU A 127 2.15 -5.47 -15.75
N LYS A 128 2.32 -4.17 -15.46
CA LYS A 128 2.60 -3.14 -16.46
C LYS A 128 3.91 -3.39 -17.20
N LYS A 129 4.95 -3.89 -16.51
CA LYS A 129 6.19 -4.39 -17.15
C LYS A 129 5.95 -5.55 -18.14
N ARG A 130 4.80 -6.25 -18.05
CA ARG A 130 4.35 -7.30 -18.98
C ARG A 130 3.37 -6.82 -20.04
N GLY A 131 3.12 -5.51 -20.13
CA GLY A 131 2.25 -4.91 -21.15
C GLY A 131 0.76 -4.96 -20.81
N TYR A 132 0.40 -5.12 -19.53
CA TYR A 132 -0.98 -5.03 -19.10
C TYR A 132 -1.46 -3.58 -19.10
N SER A 133 -2.69 -3.36 -19.56
CA SER A 133 -3.48 -2.19 -19.15
C SER A 133 -3.97 -2.40 -17.72
N THR A 134 -3.84 -1.41 -16.86
CA THR A 134 -4.14 -1.57 -15.43
C THR A 134 -5.11 -0.50 -14.92
N SER A 135 -6.16 -0.92 -14.22
CA SER A 135 -7.13 0.01 -13.62
C SER A 135 -7.51 -0.42 -12.22
N ILE A 136 -7.59 0.55 -11.31
CA ILE A 136 -8.26 0.39 -10.02
C ILE A 136 -9.58 1.16 -10.05
N ILE A 137 -10.64 0.51 -9.59
CA ILE A 137 -11.96 1.12 -9.49
C ILE A 137 -12.50 0.87 -8.09
N GLY A 138 -12.78 1.93 -7.36
CA GLY A 138 -13.24 1.91 -5.97
C GLY A 138 -12.19 2.37 -4.96
N LYS A 139 -12.17 1.77 -3.78
CA LYS A 139 -11.41 2.24 -2.62
C LYS A 139 -9.91 1.93 -2.73
N TRP A 140 -9.07 2.96 -2.58
CA TRP A 140 -7.60 2.83 -2.57
C TRP A 140 -7.03 2.53 -1.17
N HIS A 141 -7.10 3.51 -0.26
CA HIS A 141 -6.76 3.41 1.16
C HIS A 141 -5.28 3.15 1.52
N LEU A 142 -4.33 3.46 0.63
CA LEU A 142 -2.88 3.38 0.90
C LEU A 142 -2.17 4.74 0.97
N GLY A 143 -2.93 5.79 1.27
CA GLY A 143 -2.47 7.18 1.27
C GLY A 143 -3.30 8.01 0.29
N HIS A 144 -3.68 9.22 0.68
CA HIS A 144 -4.61 10.05 -0.08
C HIS A 144 -3.93 11.19 -0.84
N GLU A 145 -2.71 11.54 -0.44
CA GLU A 145 -1.91 12.55 -1.14
C GLU A 145 -1.43 12.02 -2.49
N LYS A 146 -1.24 12.95 -3.44
CA LYS A 146 -0.92 12.64 -4.84
C LYS A 146 0.23 11.65 -5.02
N GLN A 147 1.28 11.74 -4.21
CA GLN A 147 2.43 10.84 -4.32
C GLN A 147 2.15 9.39 -3.90
N PHE A 148 1.04 9.13 -3.20
CA PHE A 148 0.61 7.82 -2.76
C PHE A 148 -0.58 7.28 -3.57
N LEU A 149 -1.12 8.07 -4.52
CA LEU A 149 -2.29 7.67 -5.30
C LEU A 149 -1.94 6.55 -6.29
N PRO A 150 -2.95 5.79 -6.78
CA PRO A 150 -2.71 4.58 -7.56
C PRO A 150 -1.83 4.74 -8.80
N LEU A 151 -1.89 5.90 -9.49
CA LEU A 151 -1.13 6.15 -10.70
C LEU A 151 0.39 6.19 -10.47
N GLN A 152 0.81 6.54 -9.25
CA GLN A 152 2.21 6.54 -8.83
C GLN A 152 2.71 5.13 -8.49
N HIS A 153 1.81 4.16 -8.40
CA HIS A 153 2.10 2.78 -8.04
C HIS A 153 1.58 1.81 -9.10
N GLY A 154 1.77 2.15 -10.37
CA GLY A 154 1.64 1.22 -11.49
C GLY A 154 0.29 1.17 -12.20
N PHE A 155 -0.77 1.73 -11.63
CA PHE A 155 -2.06 1.80 -12.32
C PHE A 155 -2.05 2.84 -13.46
N ASP A 156 -2.74 2.56 -14.57
CA ASP A 156 -2.91 3.50 -15.68
C ASP A 156 -4.13 4.40 -15.47
N GLU A 157 -5.20 3.85 -14.89
CA GLU A 157 -6.47 4.53 -14.64
C GLU A 157 -6.91 4.33 -13.18
N TYR A 158 -7.50 5.39 -12.59
CA TYR A 158 -8.13 5.31 -11.28
C TYR A 158 -9.50 6.00 -11.29
N PHE A 159 -10.49 5.33 -10.70
CA PHE A 159 -11.78 5.93 -10.39
C PHE A 159 -12.28 5.44 -9.02
N GLY A 160 -12.35 6.30 -8.02
CA GLY A 160 -12.87 5.89 -6.71
C GLY A 160 -12.45 6.75 -5.53
N LEU A 161 -12.61 6.20 -4.32
CA LEU A 161 -12.36 6.91 -3.06
C LEU A 161 -10.95 6.65 -2.54
N PRO A 162 -10.18 7.70 -2.14
CA PRO A 162 -8.82 7.53 -1.65
C PRO A 162 -8.73 6.81 -0.29
N TYR A 163 -9.83 6.77 0.47
CA TYR A 163 -9.97 6.15 1.80
C TYR A 163 -11.39 5.65 2.03
N SER A 164 -11.71 5.13 3.23
CA SER A 164 -13.05 4.62 3.55
C SER A 164 -14.15 5.67 3.38
N ASN A 165 -15.33 5.23 2.93
CA ASN A 165 -16.51 6.06 2.71
C ASN A 165 -17.12 6.67 3.99
N ASP A 166 -16.73 6.19 5.19
CA ASP A 166 -17.15 6.77 6.47
C ASP A 166 -16.25 7.90 6.98
N MET A 167 -15.18 8.22 6.26
CA MET A 167 -14.19 9.24 6.62
C MET A 167 -14.56 10.59 6.00
N TRP A 168 -15.74 11.06 6.37
CA TRP A 168 -16.40 12.26 5.86
C TRP A 168 -17.17 12.97 6.99
N PRO A 169 -17.59 14.24 6.83
CA PRO A 169 -18.20 15.03 7.91
C PRO A 169 -19.69 14.80 8.08
N VAL A 170 -20.24 13.69 7.58
CA VAL A 170 -21.66 13.35 7.59
C VAL A 170 -21.91 12.13 8.49
N ASP A 171 -23.00 12.14 9.24
CA ASP A 171 -23.45 11.04 10.11
C ASP A 171 -24.33 10.02 9.37
N TYR A 172 -24.69 8.94 10.04
CA TYR A 172 -25.45 7.83 9.45
C TYR A 172 -26.90 8.15 9.10
N ASP A 173 -27.43 9.30 9.53
CA ASP A 173 -28.74 9.83 9.14
C ASP A 173 -28.65 10.88 8.01
N GLY A 174 -27.44 11.15 7.49
CA GLY A 174 -27.19 12.15 6.46
C GLY A 174 -27.03 13.59 6.98
N THR A 175 -27.04 13.81 8.29
CA THR A 175 -26.80 15.13 8.89
C THR A 175 -25.31 15.36 9.19
N PRO A 176 -24.85 16.61 9.47
CA PRO A 176 -23.47 16.84 9.86
C PRO A 176 -23.06 16.04 11.11
N ASN A 177 -21.89 15.40 11.05
CA ASN A 177 -21.42 14.51 12.10
C ASN A 177 -21.18 15.26 13.43
N ALA A 178 -21.70 14.73 14.54
CA ALA A 178 -21.56 15.34 15.85
C ALA A 178 -20.21 15.07 16.54
N ASP A 179 -19.44 14.04 16.14
CA ASP A 179 -18.08 13.79 16.66
C ASP A 179 -17.15 14.93 16.19
N PRO A 180 -16.55 15.74 17.09
CA PRO A 180 -15.72 16.87 16.70
C PRO A 180 -14.50 16.54 15.83
N ARG A 181 -14.07 15.27 15.81
CA ARG A 181 -12.99 14.79 14.93
C ARG A 181 -13.53 14.51 13.54
N LYS A 182 -14.63 13.75 13.42
CA LYS A 182 -15.25 13.42 12.12
C LYS A 182 -15.86 14.67 11.47
N ALA A 183 -16.45 15.56 12.26
CA ALA A 183 -16.98 16.85 11.79
C ALA A 183 -15.95 17.73 11.06
N LYS A 184 -14.66 17.53 11.34
CA LYS A 184 -13.57 18.28 10.70
C LYS A 184 -13.10 17.66 9.39
N TYR A 185 -13.42 16.38 9.14
CA TYR A 185 -13.00 15.68 7.93
C TYR A 185 -13.38 16.46 6.68
N PRO A 186 -12.54 16.44 5.64
CA PRO A 186 -12.89 17.05 4.37
C PRO A 186 -14.11 16.34 3.77
N PRO A 187 -14.87 17.02 2.89
CA PRO A 187 -15.85 16.35 2.04
C PRO A 187 -15.23 15.15 1.34
N LEU A 188 -16.01 14.08 1.14
CA LEU A 188 -15.50 12.81 0.61
C LEU A 188 -15.25 12.93 -0.91
N PRO A 189 -14.00 12.91 -1.38
CA PRO A 189 -13.72 13.11 -2.79
C PRO A 189 -13.87 11.79 -3.56
N LEU A 190 -14.56 11.85 -4.69
CA LEU A 190 -14.46 10.83 -5.73
C LEU A 190 -13.40 11.27 -6.73
N ILE A 191 -12.32 10.51 -6.81
CA ILE A 191 -11.15 10.85 -7.62
C ILE A 191 -11.25 10.15 -8.97
N LYS A 192 -10.82 10.85 -10.02
CA LYS A 192 -10.44 10.28 -11.30
C LYS A 192 -8.97 10.58 -11.56
N ASP A 193 -8.18 9.53 -11.73
CA ASP A 193 -6.73 9.58 -11.93
C ASP A 193 -6.01 10.25 -10.75
N ASN A 194 -5.66 11.53 -10.84
CA ASN A 194 -5.05 12.29 -9.74
C ASN A 194 -5.92 13.48 -9.28
N GLU A 195 -7.10 13.67 -9.88
CA GLU A 195 -7.91 14.86 -9.69
C GLU A 195 -9.25 14.49 -9.06
N THR A 196 -9.74 15.34 -8.16
CA THR A 196 -11.10 15.21 -7.65
C THR A 196 -12.09 15.47 -8.78
N LEU A 197 -12.86 14.44 -9.14
CA LEU A 197 -13.89 14.53 -10.16
C LEU A 197 -15.20 15.08 -9.58
N ASP A 198 -15.54 14.62 -8.38
CA ASP A 198 -16.85 14.80 -7.77
C ASP A 198 -16.72 14.71 -6.24
N ILE A 199 -17.73 15.20 -5.52
CA ILE A 199 -17.78 15.14 -4.05
C ILE A 199 -19.02 14.35 -3.64
N ILE A 200 -18.84 13.39 -2.76
CA ILE A 200 -19.93 12.61 -2.17
C ILE A 200 -20.42 13.36 -0.92
N GLU A 201 -21.62 13.92 -0.97
CA GLU A 201 -22.17 14.78 0.08
C GLU A 201 -23.26 14.10 0.89
N THR A 202 -23.95 13.11 0.31
CA THR A 202 -25.11 12.45 0.92
C THR A 202 -25.01 10.93 0.89
N LEU A 203 -25.85 10.26 1.71
CA LEU A 203 -26.02 8.80 1.65
C LEU A 203 -26.63 8.35 0.31
N GLU A 204 -27.44 9.21 -0.32
CA GLU A 204 -27.95 8.95 -1.67
C GLU A 204 -26.81 8.95 -2.70
N ASP A 205 -25.82 9.84 -2.59
CA ASP A 205 -24.63 9.80 -3.45
C ASP A 205 -23.83 8.51 -3.23
N GLN A 206 -23.69 8.07 -1.96
CA GLN A 206 -23.05 6.80 -1.63
C GLN A 206 -23.77 5.60 -2.23
N SER A 207 -25.11 5.63 -2.27
CA SER A 207 -25.93 4.57 -2.86
C SER A 207 -25.60 4.29 -4.32
N ARG A 208 -25.07 5.28 -5.05
CA ARG A 208 -24.73 5.15 -6.47
C ARG A 208 -23.31 4.63 -6.71
N LEU A 209 -22.48 4.49 -5.67
CA LEU A 209 -21.07 4.13 -5.84
C LEU A 209 -20.89 2.74 -6.46
N THR A 210 -21.63 1.74 -6.01
CA THR A 210 -21.52 0.37 -6.54
C THR A 210 -21.84 0.35 -8.03
N LYS A 211 -22.99 0.90 -8.45
CA LYS A 211 -23.36 1.05 -9.86
C LYS A 211 -22.33 1.84 -10.69
N ARG A 212 -21.85 3.00 -10.21
CA ARG A 212 -20.80 3.79 -10.89
C ARG A 212 -19.51 2.99 -11.05
N TYR A 213 -19.10 2.23 -10.04
CA TYR A 213 -17.92 1.37 -10.13
C TYR A 213 -18.12 0.24 -11.13
N THR A 214 -19.29 -0.41 -11.14
CA THR A 214 -19.63 -1.44 -12.12
C THR A 214 -19.52 -0.88 -13.54
N GLU A 215 -20.17 0.26 -13.83
CA GLU A 215 -20.15 0.88 -15.15
C GLU A 215 -18.73 1.20 -15.63
N LYS A 216 -17.86 1.72 -14.75
CA LYS A 216 -16.45 1.97 -15.07
C LYS A 216 -15.67 0.68 -15.32
N ALA A 217 -15.96 -0.39 -14.57
CA ALA A 217 -15.32 -1.68 -14.78
C ALA A 217 -15.70 -2.26 -16.15
N LEU A 218 -16.98 -2.19 -16.53
CA LEU A 218 -17.44 -2.69 -17.83
C LEU A 218 -16.82 -1.89 -18.98
N ASP A 219 -16.77 -0.56 -18.87
CA ASP A 219 -16.11 0.31 -19.85
C ASP A 219 -14.63 -0.05 -20.03
N PHE A 220 -13.89 -0.21 -18.92
CA PHE A 220 -12.49 -0.60 -18.96
C PHE A 220 -12.26 -1.94 -19.65
N ILE A 221 -13.07 -2.96 -19.33
CA ILE A 221 -13.00 -4.28 -19.98
C ILE A 221 -13.29 -4.15 -21.48
N GLN A 222 -14.32 -3.39 -21.87
CA GLN A 222 -14.70 -3.23 -23.28
C GLN A 222 -13.61 -2.53 -24.10
N ARG A 223 -13.00 -1.46 -23.57
CA ARG A 223 -11.90 -0.74 -24.22
C ARG A 223 -10.64 -1.60 -24.35
N ASN A 224 -10.41 -2.51 -23.40
CA ASN A 224 -9.21 -3.34 -23.36
C ASN A 224 -9.41 -4.77 -23.87
N LYS A 225 -10.54 -5.13 -24.49
CA LYS A 225 -10.82 -6.50 -24.95
C LYS A 225 -9.77 -7.11 -25.91
N ALA A 226 -8.92 -6.30 -26.53
CA ALA A 226 -7.85 -6.74 -27.44
C ALA A 226 -6.46 -6.81 -26.76
N ASN A 227 -6.33 -6.33 -25.52
CA ASN A 227 -5.09 -6.25 -24.76
C ASN A 227 -5.23 -7.03 -23.44
N PRO A 228 -4.17 -7.62 -22.89
CA PRO A 228 -4.23 -8.15 -21.53
C PRO A 228 -4.50 -7.00 -20.55
N PHE A 229 -5.44 -7.19 -19.64
CA PHE A 229 -5.77 -6.17 -18.63
C PHE A 229 -5.78 -6.72 -17.22
N PHE A 230 -5.51 -5.83 -16.26
CA PHE A 230 -5.66 -6.05 -14.83
C PHE A 230 -6.67 -5.03 -14.29
N LEU A 231 -7.83 -5.54 -13.89
CA LEU A 231 -8.87 -4.77 -13.23
C LEU A 231 -8.86 -5.11 -11.73
N TYR A 232 -8.57 -4.12 -10.89
CA TYR A 232 -8.75 -4.19 -9.45
C TYR A 232 -10.05 -3.45 -9.07
N LEU A 233 -11.14 -4.20 -8.93
CA LEU A 233 -12.46 -3.69 -8.57
C LEU A 233 -12.65 -3.79 -7.05
N ALA A 234 -12.30 -2.71 -6.37
CA ALA A 234 -12.23 -2.61 -4.92
C ALA A 234 -13.46 -1.89 -4.36
N HIS A 235 -14.62 -2.55 -4.32
CA HIS A 235 -15.86 -1.93 -3.86
C HIS A 235 -15.72 -1.30 -2.46
N SER A 236 -16.36 -0.14 -2.27
CA SER A 236 -16.48 0.51 -0.95
C SER A 236 -17.56 -0.17 -0.10
N MET A 237 -18.59 -0.70 -0.74
CA MET A 237 -19.55 -1.58 -0.07
C MET A 237 -18.89 -2.94 0.21
N VAL A 238 -19.17 -3.58 1.34
CA VAL A 238 -20.29 -3.34 2.26
C VAL A 238 -19.91 -2.55 3.52
N HIS A 239 -18.85 -1.74 3.45
CA HIS A 239 -18.41 -0.92 4.59
C HIS A 239 -19.43 0.18 4.91
N VAL A 240 -19.78 0.26 6.19
CA VAL A 240 -20.69 1.28 6.74
C VAL A 240 -20.13 2.70 6.55
N PRO A 241 -20.94 3.75 6.34
CA PRO A 241 -22.38 3.71 6.13
C PRO A 241 -22.74 2.91 4.87
N ILE A 242 -23.65 1.95 5.01
CA ILE A 242 -24.12 1.17 3.88
C ILE A 242 -25.23 1.92 3.17
N ALA A 243 -25.24 1.86 1.84
CA ALA A 243 -26.28 2.41 1.00
C ALA A 243 -26.36 1.56 -0.28
N ALA A 244 -27.59 1.25 -0.71
CA ALA A 244 -27.86 0.50 -1.93
C ALA A 244 -28.58 1.39 -2.94
N ASP A 245 -28.29 1.22 -4.22
CA ASP A 245 -29.03 1.91 -5.29
C ASP A 245 -30.54 1.66 -5.14
N PRO A 246 -31.42 2.65 -5.38
CA PRO A 246 -32.87 2.49 -5.27
C PRO A 246 -33.48 1.28 -5.99
N ASP A 247 -32.82 0.75 -7.03
CA ASP A 247 -33.25 -0.48 -7.71
C ASP A 247 -33.16 -1.74 -6.80
N PHE A 248 -32.39 -1.68 -5.70
CA PHE A 248 -32.15 -2.79 -4.75
C PHE A 248 -32.74 -2.54 -3.36
N VAL A 249 -33.18 -1.33 -3.03
CA VAL A 249 -33.71 -1.04 -1.69
C VAL A 249 -34.99 -1.83 -1.44
N GLY A 250 -35.00 -2.64 -0.38
CA GLY A 250 -36.13 -3.48 0.04
C GLY A 250 -36.32 -4.76 -0.76
N THR A 251 -35.33 -5.20 -1.56
CA THR A 251 -35.40 -6.46 -2.31
C THR A 251 -34.99 -7.67 -1.48
N SER A 252 -34.23 -7.46 -0.40
CA SER A 252 -33.78 -8.50 0.52
C SER A 252 -34.64 -8.64 1.77
N LYS A 253 -34.69 -9.86 2.31
CA LYS A 253 -35.32 -10.14 3.61
C LYS A 253 -34.47 -9.69 4.79
N GLN A 254 -33.17 -9.42 4.58
CA GLN A 254 -32.24 -8.96 5.62
C GLN A 254 -32.09 -7.42 5.65
N GLY A 255 -33.05 -6.69 5.08
CA GLY A 255 -33.00 -5.23 5.02
C GLY A 255 -31.79 -4.72 4.25
N LEU A 256 -31.33 -3.51 4.60
CA LEU A 256 -30.36 -2.76 3.80
C LEU A 256 -29.03 -3.49 3.59
N PHE A 257 -28.55 -4.26 4.57
CA PHE A 257 -27.33 -5.06 4.39
C PHE A 257 -27.50 -6.10 3.27
N GLY A 258 -28.64 -6.80 3.27
CA GLY A 258 -28.95 -7.77 2.23
C GLY A 258 -29.18 -7.13 0.86
N ASP A 259 -29.76 -5.92 0.81
CA ASP A 259 -29.93 -5.15 -0.42
C ASP A 259 -28.56 -4.80 -1.03
N VAL A 260 -27.62 -4.31 -0.21
CA VAL A 260 -26.25 -4.02 -0.65
C VAL A 260 -25.51 -5.28 -1.12
N MET A 261 -25.69 -6.41 -0.44
CA MET A 261 -25.10 -7.68 -0.87
C MET A 261 -25.67 -8.16 -2.22
N GLN A 262 -26.97 -7.98 -2.47
CA GLN A 262 -27.59 -8.27 -3.77
C GLN A 262 -27.09 -7.32 -4.87
N GLU A 263 -26.83 -6.05 -4.56
CA GLU A 263 -26.23 -5.10 -5.51
C GLU A 263 -24.77 -5.46 -5.85
N VAL A 264 -23.98 -5.88 -4.86
CA VAL A 264 -22.61 -6.38 -5.07
C VAL A 264 -22.63 -7.65 -5.92
N ASP A 265 -23.56 -8.58 -5.66
CA ASP A 265 -23.75 -9.77 -6.49
C ASP A 265 -24.12 -9.41 -7.94
N TRP A 266 -25.03 -8.44 -8.13
CA TRP A 266 -25.37 -7.94 -9.45
C TRP A 266 -24.14 -7.36 -10.17
N SER A 267 -23.31 -6.57 -9.49
CA SER A 267 -22.05 -6.03 -10.04
C SER A 267 -21.15 -7.15 -10.58
N VAL A 268 -20.94 -8.20 -9.77
CA VAL A 268 -20.18 -9.40 -10.19
C VAL A 268 -20.83 -10.04 -11.42
N GLY A 269 -22.16 -10.19 -11.41
CA GLY A 269 -22.92 -10.69 -12.55
C GLY A 269 -22.70 -9.90 -13.84
N GLN A 270 -22.68 -8.57 -13.77
CA GLN A 270 -22.42 -7.70 -14.92
C GLN A 270 -21.01 -7.89 -15.49
N VAL A 271 -20.00 -8.02 -14.62
CA VAL A 271 -18.62 -8.28 -15.04
C VAL A 271 -18.52 -9.64 -15.74
N LEU A 272 -19.06 -10.69 -15.14
CA LEU A 272 -19.04 -12.04 -15.73
C LEU A 272 -19.78 -12.09 -17.07
N GLN A 273 -20.95 -11.45 -17.16
CA GLN A 273 -21.72 -11.36 -18.39
C GLN A 273 -20.95 -10.61 -19.49
N THR A 274 -20.29 -9.50 -19.15
CA THR A 274 -19.48 -8.72 -20.10
C THR A 274 -18.30 -9.54 -20.63
N LEU A 275 -17.59 -10.27 -19.76
CA LEU A 275 -16.51 -11.17 -20.16
C LEU A 275 -17.01 -12.24 -21.15
N LYS A 276 -18.20 -12.79 -20.91
CA LYS A 276 -18.84 -13.77 -21.78
C LYS A 276 -19.22 -13.18 -23.14
N GLU A 277 -19.90 -12.03 -23.17
CA GLU A 277 -20.32 -11.35 -24.40
C GLU A 277 -19.16 -10.95 -25.29
N LEU A 278 -18.02 -10.60 -24.69
CA LEU A 278 -16.79 -10.26 -25.40
C LEU A 278 -15.92 -11.47 -25.75
N ASN A 279 -16.35 -12.70 -25.41
CA ASN A 279 -15.60 -13.94 -25.60
C ASN A 279 -14.22 -13.94 -24.91
N LEU A 280 -14.12 -13.30 -23.74
CA LEU A 280 -12.90 -13.21 -22.92
C LEU A 280 -12.85 -14.24 -21.80
N GLU A 281 -13.96 -14.94 -21.56
CA GLU A 281 -14.19 -15.81 -20.41
C GLU A 281 -13.10 -16.88 -20.21
N GLU A 282 -12.70 -17.59 -21.27
CA GLU A 282 -11.66 -18.64 -21.24
C GLU A 282 -10.25 -18.10 -20.96
N ASN A 283 -9.99 -16.84 -21.28
CA ASN A 283 -8.69 -16.18 -21.09
C ASN A 283 -8.71 -15.18 -19.93
N THR A 284 -9.65 -15.30 -18.98
CA THR A 284 -9.75 -14.38 -17.85
C THR A 284 -9.76 -15.13 -16.53
N LEU A 285 -8.81 -14.80 -15.65
CA LEU A 285 -8.81 -15.20 -14.25
C LEU A 285 -9.64 -14.18 -13.44
N VAL A 286 -10.73 -14.65 -12.83
CA VAL A 286 -11.55 -13.86 -11.91
C VAL A 286 -11.27 -14.33 -10.48
N ILE A 287 -10.97 -13.39 -9.58
CA ILE A 287 -10.74 -13.61 -8.15
C ILE A 287 -11.72 -12.73 -7.38
N TYR A 288 -12.51 -13.33 -6.48
CA TYR A 288 -13.40 -12.62 -5.57
C TYR A 288 -12.97 -12.88 -4.13
N THR A 289 -12.77 -11.83 -3.33
CA THR A 289 -12.48 -11.95 -1.89
C THR A 289 -12.76 -10.64 -1.14
N SER A 290 -12.46 -10.57 0.16
CA SER A 290 -12.70 -9.42 1.06
C SER A 290 -11.42 -8.97 1.77
N ASP A 291 -11.36 -7.73 2.23
CA ASP A 291 -10.19 -7.15 2.90
C ASP A 291 -10.08 -7.50 4.38
N ASN A 292 -11.19 -7.79 5.04
CA ASN A 292 -11.25 -8.33 6.39
C ASN A 292 -12.64 -8.88 6.70
N GLY A 293 -12.79 -9.53 7.86
CA GLY A 293 -14.09 -9.97 8.36
C GLY A 293 -15.03 -8.81 8.73
N PRO A 294 -16.24 -9.11 9.20
CA PRO A 294 -17.31 -8.13 9.30
C PRO A 294 -17.17 -7.23 10.52
N TRP A 295 -17.69 -6.01 10.39
CA TRP A 295 -17.69 -5.04 11.47
C TRP A 295 -18.90 -5.21 12.42
N LEU A 296 -18.87 -6.29 13.19
CA LEU A 296 -20.02 -6.85 13.92
C LEU A 296 -20.77 -5.89 14.86
N ASN A 297 -20.13 -4.85 15.39
CA ASN A 297 -20.78 -3.92 16.30
C ASN A 297 -21.80 -3.01 15.59
N PHE A 298 -21.92 -3.04 14.27
CA PHE A 298 -22.99 -2.37 13.53
C PHE A 298 -24.28 -3.21 13.38
N GLY A 299 -24.32 -4.41 13.97
CA GLY A 299 -25.54 -5.21 14.09
C GLY A 299 -26.18 -5.52 12.74
N ASN A 300 -27.38 -5.00 12.49
CA ASN A 300 -28.11 -5.24 11.24
C ASN A 300 -27.49 -4.59 9.99
N HIS A 301 -26.46 -3.75 10.15
CA HIS A 301 -25.67 -3.16 9.07
C HIS A 301 -24.28 -3.80 8.94
N ALA A 302 -24.08 -4.98 9.53
CA ALA A 302 -22.83 -5.74 9.46
C ALA A 302 -23.05 -7.14 8.86
N GLY A 303 -21.99 -7.67 8.26
CA GLY A 303 -21.93 -9.05 7.79
C GLY A 303 -21.82 -10.10 8.89
N SER A 304 -21.74 -11.36 8.49
CA SER A 304 -21.68 -12.53 9.34
C SER A 304 -20.32 -13.21 9.30
N ALA A 305 -19.72 -13.37 10.47
CA ALA A 305 -18.50 -14.16 10.65
C ALA A 305 -18.78 -15.65 10.87
N LYS A 306 -20.03 -16.05 11.07
CA LYS A 306 -20.36 -17.41 11.52
C LYS A 306 -19.78 -18.49 10.58
N PRO A 307 -19.36 -19.64 11.11
CA PRO A 307 -19.29 -20.04 12.52
C PRO A 307 -18.04 -19.51 13.24
N LEU A 308 -17.27 -18.63 12.61
CA LEU A 308 -15.98 -18.18 13.13
C LEU A 308 -16.16 -17.22 14.31
N ARG A 309 -15.14 -17.17 15.17
CA ARG A 309 -15.12 -16.32 16.36
C ARG A 309 -14.80 -14.88 16.00
N GLU A 310 -15.58 -13.96 16.57
CA GLU A 310 -15.37 -12.50 16.53
C GLU A 310 -15.40 -11.92 15.10
N GLY A 311 -14.80 -10.74 14.87
CA GLY A 311 -14.90 -9.99 13.61
C GLY A 311 -13.76 -8.99 13.41
N LYS A 312 -13.99 -7.97 12.58
CA LYS A 312 -13.04 -6.91 12.22
C LYS A 312 -12.27 -6.39 13.45
N GLY A 313 -10.97 -6.16 13.30
CA GLY A 313 -10.12 -5.66 14.37
C GLY A 313 -9.61 -6.71 15.37
N THR A 314 -9.80 -7.99 15.09
CA THR A 314 -9.30 -9.11 15.90
C THR A 314 -8.45 -10.08 15.07
N ALA A 315 -7.59 -10.85 15.73
CA ALA A 315 -6.83 -11.94 15.10
C ALA A 315 -7.59 -13.28 15.09
N PHE A 316 -8.81 -13.31 15.63
CA PHE A 316 -9.72 -14.45 15.57
C PHE A 316 -10.17 -14.74 14.15
N GLU A 317 -10.55 -15.98 13.89
CA GLU A 317 -10.87 -16.46 12.55
C GLU A 317 -11.92 -15.58 11.88
N GLY A 318 -12.92 -15.08 12.62
CA GLY A 318 -13.95 -14.20 12.08
C GLY A 318 -13.47 -12.81 11.66
N GLY A 319 -12.29 -12.36 12.11
CA GLY A 319 -11.68 -11.10 11.66
C GLY A 319 -10.78 -11.24 10.44
N VAL A 320 -10.16 -12.41 10.25
CA VAL A 320 -9.05 -12.61 9.30
C VAL A 320 -9.31 -13.67 8.22
N ARG A 321 -10.24 -14.61 8.44
CA ARG A 321 -10.62 -15.59 7.43
C ARG A 321 -11.80 -15.02 6.63
N VAL A 322 -11.65 -14.92 5.32
CA VAL A 322 -12.58 -14.24 4.41
C VAL A 322 -13.00 -15.18 3.27
N PRO A 323 -14.14 -14.96 2.58
CA PRO A 323 -14.47 -15.77 1.42
C PRO A 323 -13.43 -15.54 0.33
N CYS A 324 -13.10 -16.59 -0.44
CA CYS A 324 -12.29 -16.46 -1.63
C CYS A 324 -12.72 -17.49 -2.69
N ILE A 325 -13.05 -16.98 -3.88
CA ILE A 325 -13.46 -17.77 -5.03
C ILE A 325 -12.57 -17.37 -6.21
N MET A 326 -12.04 -18.36 -6.92
CA MET A 326 -11.24 -18.15 -8.13
C MET A 326 -11.80 -18.96 -9.29
N ARG A 327 -11.90 -18.35 -10.47
CA ARG A 327 -12.45 -18.97 -11.68
C ARG A 327 -11.59 -18.64 -12.88
N TRP A 328 -11.17 -19.68 -13.61
CA TRP A 328 -10.44 -19.55 -14.86
C TRP A 328 -10.68 -20.82 -15.70
N PRO A 329 -11.64 -20.80 -16.64
CA PRO A 329 -12.02 -21.96 -17.43
C PRO A 329 -10.83 -22.63 -18.12
N GLY A 330 -10.85 -23.97 -18.16
CA GLY A 330 -9.78 -24.78 -18.73
C GLY A 330 -8.48 -24.85 -17.90
N ILE A 331 -8.31 -23.99 -16.88
CA ILE A 331 -7.11 -23.94 -16.03
C ILE A 331 -7.43 -24.32 -14.57
N ILE A 332 -8.50 -23.74 -14.02
CA ILE A 332 -9.02 -24.05 -12.69
C ILE A 332 -10.18 -25.05 -12.86
N PRO A 333 -10.18 -26.18 -12.14
CA PRO A 333 -11.29 -27.11 -12.15
C PRO A 333 -12.55 -26.49 -11.53
N GLU A 334 -13.70 -26.79 -12.11
CA GLU A 334 -15.00 -26.32 -11.65
C GLU A 334 -15.48 -27.10 -10.42
N ASN A 335 -16.33 -26.46 -9.61
CA ASN A 335 -17.00 -27.01 -8.45
C ASN A 335 -16.03 -27.67 -7.44
N VAL A 336 -14.88 -27.03 -7.19
CA VAL A 336 -13.89 -27.49 -6.22
C VAL A 336 -13.99 -26.67 -4.94
N VAL A 337 -13.96 -27.36 -3.80
CA VAL A 337 -13.75 -26.72 -2.50
C VAL A 337 -12.39 -27.15 -1.97
N THR A 338 -11.58 -26.20 -1.52
CA THR A 338 -10.28 -26.47 -0.91
C THR A 338 -10.17 -25.83 0.47
N ASP A 339 -9.68 -26.59 1.43
CA ASP A 339 -9.37 -26.19 2.80
C ASP A 339 -7.90 -25.85 3.00
N LYS A 340 -7.10 -25.90 1.91
CA LYS A 340 -5.68 -25.60 1.92
C LYS A 340 -5.48 -24.11 2.19
N MET A 341 -4.46 -23.82 3.00
CA MET A 341 -4.17 -22.47 3.47
C MET A 341 -3.66 -21.59 2.33
N ALA A 342 -4.29 -20.42 2.17
CA ALA A 342 -3.88 -19.36 1.26
C ALA A 342 -4.20 -17.99 1.88
N SER A 343 -3.62 -16.92 1.35
CA SER A 343 -3.85 -15.56 1.85
C SER A 343 -3.79 -14.51 0.75
N THR A 344 -4.33 -13.31 1.01
CA THR A 344 -4.20 -12.16 0.11
C THR A 344 -2.75 -11.82 -0.25
N ILE A 345 -1.79 -12.04 0.66
CA ILE A 345 -0.36 -11.84 0.35
C ILE A 345 0.16 -12.79 -0.74
N ASP A 346 -0.52 -13.92 -0.98
CA ASP A 346 -0.16 -14.91 -1.99
C ASP A 346 -0.59 -14.51 -3.40
N ILE A 347 -1.47 -13.51 -3.55
CA ILE A 347 -2.00 -13.08 -4.85
C ILE A 347 -0.89 -12.51 -5.74
N LEU A 348 -0.05 -11.61 -5.22
CA LEU A 348 1.04 -11.02 -6.01
C LEU A 348 1.99 -12.06 -6.61
N PRO A 349 2.64 -12.96 -5.83
CA PRO A 349 3.55 -13.94 -6.40
C PRO A 349 2.86 -14.95 -7.32
N THR A 350 1.59 -15.25 -7.06
CA THR A 350 0.79 -16.13 -7.93
C THR A 350 0.52 -15.49 -9.28
N LEU A 351 0.12 -14.21 -9.30
CA LEU A 351 -0.11 -13.49 -10.55
C LEU A 351 1.19 -13.23 -11.33
N CYS A 352 2.32 -13.05 -10.63
CA CYS A 352 3.63 -13.04 -11.30
C CYS A 352 3.91 -14.38 -12.00
N ALA A 353 3.64 -15.51 -11.34
CA ALA A 353 3.80 -16.83 -11.96
C ALA A 353 2.84 -17.06 -13.14
N VAL A 354 1.58 -16.64 -13.03
CA VAL A 354 0.56 -16.73 -14.09
C VAL A 354 0.97 -15.95 -15.34
N THR A 355 1.57 -14.77 -15.16
CA THR A 355 1.90 -13.83 -16.25
C THR A 355 3.36 -13.88 -16.69
N SER A 356 4.15 -14.74 -16.04
CA SER A 356 5.61 -14.78 -16.16
C SER A 356 6.27 -13.42 -15.90
N ALA A 357 5.68 -12.61 -15.01
CA ALA A 357 6.32 -11.40 -14.48
C ALA A 357 7.42 -11.78 -13.48
N ALA A 358 8.44 -10.94 -13.37
CA ALA A 358 9.41 -11.06 -12.30
C ALA A 358 8.74 -10.75 -10.95
N LEU A 359 9.18 -11.45 -9.90
CA LEU A 359 8.84 -11.06 -8.53
C LEU A 359 9.53 -9.72 -8.19
N PRO A 360 9.03 -8.99 -7.16
CA PRO A 360 9.73 -7.83 -6.62
C PRO A 360 11.18 -8.13 -6.27
N GLU A 361 12.04 -7.13 -6.42
CA GLU A 361 13.45 -7.21 -6.03
C GLU A 361 13.61 -7.37 -4.51
N LYS A 362 12.75 -6.68 -3.76
CA LYS A 362 12.69 -6.77 -2.29
C LYS A 362 11.97 -8.05 -1.86
N LYS A 363 12.37 -8.59 -0.71
CA LYS A 363 11.71 -9.75 -0.09
C LYS A 363 10.21 -9.48 0.12
N ILE A 364 9.40 -10.45 -0.33
CA ILE A 364 7.96 -10.58 -0.06
C ILE A 364 7.67 -11.78 0.86
N ASP A 365 6.46 -11.84 1.41
CA ASP A 365 6.00 -12.89 2.35
C ASP A 365 5.00 -13.87 1.74
N GLY A 366 4.40 -13.49 0.62
CA GLY A 366 3.51 -14.32 -0.16
C GLY A 366 4.24 -15.49 -0.82
N VAL A 367 3.48 -16.55 -1.08
CA VAL A 367 3.92 -17.73 -1.84
C VAL A 367 3.04 -17.94 -3.07
N ASN A 368 3.59 -18.57 -4.10
CA ASN A 368 2.81 -18.92 -5.29
C ASN A 368 1.84 -20.07 -4.98
N ILE A 369 0.53 -19.81 -5.11
CA ILE A 369 -0.55 -20.77 -4.87
C ILE A 369 -1.17 -21.34 -6.15
N LEU A 370 -0.53 -21.18 -7.31
CA LEU A 370 -1.05 -21.71 -8.58
C LEU A 370 -1.32 -23.23 -8.54
N SER A 371 -0.52 -23.98 -7.77
CA SER A 371 -0.76 -25.41 -7.54
C SER A 371 -2.05 -25.69 -6.77
N LEU A 372 -2.47 -24.79 -5.88
CA LEU A 372 -3.78 -24.87 -5.20
C LEU A 372 -4.92 -24.57 -6.18
N MET A 373 -4.76 -23.54 -7.01
CA MET A 373 -5.75 -23.17 -8.05
C MET A 373 -6.00 -24.33 -9.02
N LYS A 374 -4.97 -25.12 -9.35
CA LYS A 374 -5.08 -26.33 -10.19
C LYS A 374 -5.57 -27.56 -9.45
N ASN A 375 -5.94 -27.43 -8.16
CA ASN A 375 -6.35 -28.52 -7.27
C ASN A 375 -5.34 -29.68 -7.21
N GLU A 376 -4.04 -29.39 -7.19
CA GLU A 376 -3.02 -30.42 -7.09
C GLU A 376 -3.07 -31.09 -5.71
N LYS A 377 -3.23 -32.41 -5.70
CA LYS A 377 -3.51 -33.20 -4.48
C LYS A 377 -2.55 -32.92 -3.33
N ASN A 378 -1.25 -32.86 -3.59
CA ASN A 378 -0.21 -32.71 -2.54
C ASN A 378 0.32 -31.29 -2.39
N ALA A 379 -0.27 -30.30 -3.08
CA ALA A 379 0.19 -28.93 -2.99
C ALA A 379 0.00 -28.38 -1.56
N ARG A 380 1.06 -27.81 -0.99
CA ARG A 380 1.08 -27.13 0.31
C ARG A 380 2.11 -25.98 0.26
N PRO A 381 1.88 -24.97 -0.59
CA PRO A 381 2.81 -23.85 -0.74
C PRO A 381 2.94 -23.03 0.55
N ARG A 382 1.88 -23.00 1.37
CA ARG A 382 1.83 -22.38 2.68
C ARG A 382 1.50 -23.43 3.74
N ASP A 383 2.29 -23.43 4.81
CA ASP A 383 2.01 -24.22 6.02
C ASP A 383 1.92 -23.37 7.30
N GLU A 384 2.44 -22.15 7.23
CA GLU A 384 2.47 -21.23 8.35
C GLU A 384 1.77 -19.93 7.98
N PHE A 385 1.08 -19.34 8.94
CA PHE A 385 0.46 -18.03 8.82
C PHE A 385 0.56 -17.25 10.12
N TYR A 386 0.91 -15.98 9.99
CA TYR A 386 1.20 -15.09 11.12
C TYR A 386 0.08 -14.05 11.24
N TYR A 387 -0.59 -14.03 12.39
CA TYR A 387 -1.73 -13.15 12.62
C TYR A 387 -1.25 -11.91 13.35
N TYR A 388 -1.15 -10.81 12.61
CA TYR A 388 -0.82 -9.52 13.17
C TYR A 388 -2.08 -8.69 13.39
N TYR A 389 -2.03 -7.80 14.37
CA TYR A 389 -2.93 -6.66 14.44
C TYR A 389 -2.16 -5.45 14.96
N GLY A 390 -2.07 -4.39 14.17
CA GLY A 390 -1.08 -3.36 14.44
C GLY A 390 0.34 -3.94 14.37
N LYS A 391 1.18 -3.63 15.36
CA LYS A 391 2.55 -4.14 15.47
C LYS A 391 2.68 -5.40 16.35
N GLU A 392 1.56 -5.99 16.75
CA GLU A 392 1.52 -7.13 17.67
C GLU A 392 1.39 -8.44 16.89
N LEU A 393 2.32 -9.37 17.12
CA LEU A 393 2.15 -10.75 16.67
C LEU A 393 1.22 -11.46 17.64
N ARG A 394 -0.06 -11.59 17.28
CA ARG A 394 -1.10 -12.09 18.21
C ARG A 394 -1.29 -13.59 18.17
N ALA A 395 -1.08 -14.20 17.01
CA ALA A 395 -1.15 -15.65 16.85
C ALA A 395 -0.28 -16.15 15.71
N ILE A 396 0.02 -17.45 15.72
CA ILE A 396 0.59 -18.18 14.59
C ILE A 396 -0.23 -19.44 14.35
N ARG A 397 -0.52 -19.72 13.09
CA ARG A 397 -1.04 -21.01 12.63
C ARG A 397 0.07 -21.81 11.97
N LYS A 398 0.19 -23.08 12.34
CA LYS A 398 0.99 -24.11 11.67
C LYS A 398 0.11 -25.33 11.39
N GLY A 399 -0.12 -25.65 10.11
CA GLY A 399 -1.06 -26.71 9.75
C GLY A 399 -2.46 -26.47 10.37
N PRO A 400 -3.03 -27.41 11.14
CA PRO A 400 -4.33 -27.20 11.79
C PRO A 400 -4.24 -26.40 13.09
N TRP A 401 -3.04 -26.20 13.65
CA TRP A 401 -2.86 -25.65 14.99
C TRP A 401 -2.67 -24.14 14.94
N LYS A 402 -3.45 -23.40 15.72
CA LYS A 402 -3.33 -21.95 15.89
C LYS A 402 -3.09 -21.61 17.36
N LEU A 403 -1.95 -21.02 17.66
CA LEU A 403 -1.57 -20.56 19.00
C LEU A 403 -1.71 -19.05 19.09
N TYR A 404 -2.48 -18.57 20.06
CA TYR A 404 -2.47 -17.18 20.51
C TYR A 404 -1.40 -16.97 21.57
N PHE A 405 -0.77 -15.80 21.53
CA PHE A 405 0.13 -15.32 22.58
C PHE A 405 -0.63 -14.44 23.58
N PRO A 406 -0.08 -14.16 24.77
CA PRO A 406 -0.75 -13.33 25.76
C PRO A 406 -0.85 -11.89 25.27
N HIS A 407 -2.06 -11.35 25.17
CA HIS A 407 -2.33 -9.97 24.75
C HIS A 407 -3.75 -9.56 25.13
N SER A 408 -4.05 -8.26 25.00
CA SER A 408 -5.44 -7.81 25.07
C SER A 408 -6.02 -7.65 23.67
N SER A 409 -7.21 -8.22 23.46
CA SER A 409 -7.98 -8.07 22.23
C SER A 409 -9.26 -7.28 22.50
N ARG A 410 -9.73 -6.58 21.47
CA ARG A 410 -11.15 -6.18 21.44
C ARG A 410 -12.01 -7.45 21.34
N SER A 411 -13.23 -7.36 21.82
CA SER A 411 -14.24 -8.41 21.69
C SER A 411 -15.61 -7.80 21.44
N TYR A 412 -16.40 -8.48 20.62
CA TYR A 412 -17.82 -8.21 20.39
C TYR A 412 -18.73 -8.96 21.38
N GLU A 413 -18.16 -9.79 22.26
CA GLU A 413 -18.91 -10.56 23.27
C GLU A 413 -19.17 -9.74 24.54
N GLY A 414 -20.36 -9.97 25.12
CA GLY A 414 -20.77 -9.29 26.36
C GLY A 414 -21.19 -7.83 26.19
N VAL A 415 -21.39 -7.38 24.95
CA VAL A 415 -21.88 -6.04 24.59
C VAL A 415 -23.01 -6.13 23.58
N GLU A 416 -23.90 -5.15 23.58
CA GLU A 416 -24.99 -5.05 22.62
C GLU A 416 -24.48 -4.42 21.31
N ALA A 417 -24.76 -5.05 20.18
CA ALA A 417 -24.46 -4.47 18.87
C ALA A 417 -25.34 -3.24 18.63
N GLY A 418 -24.82 -2.29 17.87
CA GLY A 418 -25.58 -1.15 17.39
C GLY A 418 -26.54 -1.52 16.27
N ARG A 419 -27.18 -0.51 15.68
CA ARG A 419 -28.25 -0.70 14.69
C ARG A 419 -28.36 0.50 13.77
N ASP A 420 -28.88 0.28 12.57
CA ASP A 420 -29.31 1.31 11.62
C ASP A 420 -28.19 2.34 11.35
N GLY A 421 -26.98 1.82 11.14
CA GLY A 421 -25.78 2.60 10.85
C GLY A 421 -25.01 3.06 12.08
N TYR A 422 -25.56 2.99 13.30
CA TYR A 422 -24.85 3.40 14.50
C TYR A 422 -24.11 2.24 15.16
N PRO A 423 -22.83 2.39 15.54
CA PRO A 423 -22.05 1.33 16.18
C PRO A 423 -22.42 1.12 17.65
N GLY A 424 -22.43 -0.14 18.08
CA GLY A 424 -22.39 -0.52 19.49
C GLY A 424 -20.96 -0.45 20.07
N PRO A 425 -20.81 -0.52 21.40
CA PRO A 425 -19.50 -0.53 22.04
C PRO A 425 -18.72 -1.83 21.77
N TYR A 426 -17.43 -1.83 22.12
CA TYR A 426 -16.63 -3.05 22.21
C TYR A 426 -16.35 -3.39 23.66
N ASN A 427 -16.23 -4.69 23.94
CA ASN A 427 -15.59 -5.19 25.15
C ASN A 427 -14.07 -5.35 24.93
N ARG A 428 -13.33 -5.64 26.01
CA ARG A 428 -11.92 -6.06 25.95
C ARG A 428 -11.72 -7.35 26.73
N ILE A 429 -11.02 -8.29 26.10
CA ILE A 429 -10.59 -9.54 26.72
C ILE A 429 -9.06 -9.57 26.81
N ALA A 430 -8.55 -10.34 27.76
CA ALA A 430 -7.13 -10.64 27.90
C ALA A 430 -6.94 -12.13 27.64
N LEU A 431 -6.20 -12.45 26.57
CA LEU A 431 -5.84 -13.81 26.24
C LEU A 431 -4.57 -14.21 26.99
N GLN A 432 -4.49 -15.50 27.29
CA GLN A 432 -3.24 -16.18 27.64
C GLN A 432 -2.75 -16.99 26.42
N ASN A 433 -1.80 -17.91 26.62
CA ASN A 433 -1.53 -18.91 25.60
C ASN A 433 -2.78 -19.78 25.39
N GLU A 434 -3.40 -19.65 24.22
CA GLU A 434 -4.57 -20.44 23.81
C GLU A 434 -4.26 -21.16 22.50
N LEU A 435 -4.34 -22.48 22.50
CA LEU A 435 -4.08 -23.32 21.33
C LEU A 435 -5.39 -23.94 20.85
N TYR A 436 -5.66 -23.82 19.55
CA TYR A 436 -6.85 -24.37 18.90
C TYR A 436 -6.46 -25.24 17.71
N ASN A 437 -7.21 -26.31 17.48
CA ASN A 437 -7.14 -27.10 16.26
C ASN A 437 -8.29 -26.70 15.33
N LEU A 438 -8.00 -25.97 14.26
CA LEU A 438 -8.99 -25.38 13.36
C LEU A 438 -9.69 -26.39 12.44
N GLU A 439 -9.22 -27.64 12.35
CA GLU A 439 -9.94 -28.70 11.64
C GLU A 439 -11.11 -29.24 12.48
N THR A 440 -10.94 -29.29 13.81
CA THR A 440 -11.96 -29.80 14.73
C THR A 440 -12.72 -28.71 15.48
N ASP A 441 -12.18 -27.49 15.56
CA ASP A 441 -12.73 -26.35 16.29
C ASP A 441 -12.42 -25.04 15.54
N ILE A 442 -13.09 -24.85 14.40
CA ILE A 442 -13.00 -23.64 13.58
C ILE A 442 -13.48 -22.37 14.31
N SER A 443 -14.30 -22.56 15.35
CA SER A 443 -14.89 -21.51 16.17
C SER A 443 -14.02 -21.11 17.36
N GLU A 444 -12.84 -21.71 17.53
CA GLU A 444 -11.86 -21.35 18.57
C GLU A 444 -12.47 -21.34 19.99
N THR A 445 -13.24 -22.38 20.30
CA THR A 445 -14.04 -22.49 21.53
C THR A 445 -13.35 -23.29 22.63
N ARG A 446 -12.44 -24.21 22.30
CA ARG A 446 -11.76 -25.08 23.25
C ARG A 446 -10.24 -24.90 23.19
N ASN A 447 -9.70 -24.19 24.19
CA ASN A 447 -8.26 -24.10 24.39
C ASN A 447 -7.70 -25.47 24.83
N VAL A 448 -6.75 -26.00 24.07
CA VAL A 448 -6.05 -27.28 24.33
C VAL A 448 -4.55 -27.11 24.55
N ALA A 449 -4.07 -25.90 24.86
CA ALA A 449 -2.64 -25.62 25.03
C ALA A 449 -1.97 -26.47 26.12
N ALA A 450 -2.67 -26.72 27.23
CA ALA A 450 -2.17 -27.54 28.33
C ALA A 450 -2.01 -29.03 27.94
N ASP A 451 -2.81 -29.51 26.99
CA ASP A 451 -2.80 -30.90 26.53
C ASP A 451 -1.73 -31.15 25.44
N HIS A 452 -1.19 -30.09 24.83
CA HIS A 452 -0.25 -30.15 23.69
C HIS A 452 0.96 -29.21 23.85
N PRO A 453 1.74 -29.31 24.95
CA PRO A 453 2.88 -28.43 25.21
C PRO A 453 3.98 -28.50 24.14
N GLU A 454 4.13 -29.64 23.46
CA GLU A 454 5.07 -29.83 22.36
C GLU A 454 4.73 -28.97 21.13
N ILE A 455 3.44 -28.80 20.83
CA ILE A 455 2.95 -27.99 19.71
C ILE A 455 3.10 -26.51 20.05
N VAL A 456 2.78 -26.14 21.30
CA VAL A 456 3.01 -24.78 21.80
C VAL A 456 4.48 -24.40 21.64
N SER A 457 5.40 -25.24 22.12
CA SER A 457 6.84 -24.97 22.02
C SER A 457 7.34 -24.91 20.57
N GLU A 458 6.77 -25.71 19.67
CA GLU A 458 7.10 -25.65 18.25
C GLU A 458 6.67 -24.31 17.62
N ILE A 459 5.46 -23.85 17.90
CA ILE A 459 4.95 -22.59 17.37
C ILE A 459 5.65 -21.39 18.00
N GLU A 460 6.04 -21.44 19.27
CA GLU A 460 6.84 -20.39 19.92
C GLU A 460 8.21 -20.21 19.24
N LYS A 461 8.87 -21.28 18.80
CA LYS A 461 10.11 -21.18 18.01
C LYS A 461 9.90 -20.51 16.65
N ILE A 462 8.74 -20.76 16.02
CA ILE A 462 8.35 -20.05 14.79
C ILE A 462 8.15 -18.57 15.11
N ALA A 463 7.50 -18.27 16.24
CA ALA A 463 7.29 -16.90 16.71
C ALA A 463 8.61 -16.16 16.85
N ASP A 464 9.63 -16.74 17.48
CA ASP A 464 10.92 -16.08 17.66
C ASP A 464 11.59 -15.72 16.32
N ARG A 465 11.51 -16.60 15.33
CA ARG A 465 11.98 -16.31 13.96
C ARG A 465 11.18 -15.17 13.31
N VAL A 466 9.87 -15.20 13.46
CA VAL A 466 8.96 -14.19 12.88
C VAL A 466 9.17 -12.83 13.53
N ARG A 467 9.30 -12.78 14.86
CA ARG A 467 9.59 -11.57 15.64
C ARG A 467 10.89 -10.92 15.19
N ALA A 468 11.95 -11.69 14.95
CA ALA A 468 13.22 -11.15 14.48
C ALA A 468 13.11 -10.46 13.11
N ASP A 469 12.24 -10.95 12.21
CA ASP A 469 12.06 -10.41 10.85
C ASP A 469 11.02 -9.28 10.81
N LEU A 470 9.81 -9.51 11.33
CA LEU A 470 8.65 -8.61 11.21
C LEU A 470 8.38 -7.76 12.46
N GLY A 471 9.04 -8.07 13.59
CA GLY A 471 8.86 -7.38 14.85
C GLY A 471 7.63 -7.85 15.62
N ASP A 472 7.54 -7.44 16.88
CA ASP A 472 6.41 -7.69 17.76
C ASP A 472 6.42 -6.73 18.95
N SER A 473 5.48 -5.80 18.98
CA SER A 473 5.38 -4.82 20.07
C SER A 473 4.96 -5.42 21.40
N LEU A 474 4.38 -6.64 21.44
CA LEU A 474 4.07 -7.33 22.69
C LEU A 474 5.34 -7.74 23.46
N THR A 475 6.42 -8.01 22.72
CA THR A 475 7.72 -8.42 23.26
C THR A 475 8.78 -7.32 23.15
N GLY A 476 8.45 -6.19 22.55
CA GLY A 476 9.38 -5.07 22.33
C GLY A 476 10.43 -5.34 21.25
N VAL A 477 10.24 -6.36 20.42
CA VAL A 477 11.18 -6.73 19.36
C VAL A 477 10.91 -5.87 18.12
N GLU A 478 11.94 -5.21 17.60
CA GLU A 478 11.88 -4.54 16.31
C GLU A 478 12.27 -5.50 15.18
N GLY A 479 11.46 -5.53 14.11
CA GLY A 479 11.68 -6.41 12.97
C GLY A 479 12.74 -5.89 12.03
N GLN A 480 13.80 -6.66 11.78
CA GLN A 480 14.91 -6.28 10.90
C GLN A 480 14.53 -6.22 9.43
N GLY A 481 13.45 -6.91 9.04
CA GLY A 481 12.93 -6.93 7.69
C GLY A 481 11.87 -5.87 7.41
N ASN A 482 11.51 -5.04 8.40
CA ASN A 482 10.58 -3.93 8.21
C ASN A 482 11.26 -2.80 7.44
N ARG A 483 10.50 -2.20 6.52
CA ARG A 483 10.94 -1.13 5.63
C ARG A 483 10.24 0.18 5.99
N GLU A 484 10.82 1.28 5.52
CA GLU A 484 10.27 2.61 5.77
C GLU A 484 8.93 2.78 5.05
N VAL A 485 7.96 3.36 5.76
CA VAL A 485 6.70 3.81 5.18
C VAL A 485 6.92 5.07 4.33
N GLY A 486 6.14 5.26 3.27
CA GLY A 486 6.16 6.49 2.49
C GLY A 486 5.65 7.65 3.33
N ARG A 487 6.30 8.82 3.25
CA ARG A 487 5.90 10.02 4.00
C ARG A 487 5.80 11.22 3.06
N ILE A 488 4.86 12.12 3.33
CA ILE A 488 4.73 13.40 2.58
C ILE A 488 6.04 14.18 2.65
N TYR A 489 6.69 14.11 3.81
CA TYR A 489 7.95 14.76 4.09
C TYR A 489 8.99 13.73 4.50
N GLN A 490 10.21 13.81 3.95
CA GLN A 490 11.29 12.88 4.29
C GLN A 490 11.62 12.95 5.79
N ALA A 491 11.92 11.82 6.41
CA ALA A 491 12.36 11.80 7.81
C ALA A 491 13.69 12.52 8.00
N HIS A 492 13.88 13.14 9.17
CA HIS A 492 15.10 13.84 9.56
C HIS A 492 16.34 12.92 9.45
N LYS A 493 17.42 13.42 8.86
CA LYS A 493 18.70 12.70 8.81
C LYS A 493 19.69 13.35 9.77
N ASN A 494 20.21 12.58 10.72
CA ASN A 494 21.32 13.05 11.54
C ASN A 494 22.62 13.04 10.74
N VAL A 495 23.39 14.11 10.80
CA VAL A 495 24.67 14.28 10.12
C VAL A 495 25.73 14.67 11.14
N THR A 496 26.90 14.01 11.10
CA THR A 496 28.05 14.36 11.94
C THR A 496 29.06 15.18 11.12
N HIS A 497 29.50 16.32 11.65
CA HIS A 497 30.50 17.20 11.02
C HIS A 497 31.23 18.06 12.07
N LEU A 498 32.27 18.78 11.66
CA LEU A 498 33.15 19.53 12.57
C LEU A 498 32.47 20.72 13.26
N ALA A 499 31.37 21.22 12.68
CA ALA A 499 30.64 22.37 13.19
C ALA A 499 29.51 22.02 14.18
N VAL A 500 29.20 20.73 14.39
CA VAL A 500 28.13 20.33 15.32
C VAL A 500 28.40 20.90 16.72
N GLY A 501 27.44 21.66 17.25
CA GLY A 501 27.53 22.31 18.56
C GLY A 501 28.41 23.58 18.60
N ALA A 502 28.85 24.10 17.45
CA ALA A 502 29.56 25.38 17.38
C ALA A 502 28.68 26.52 17.89
N LYS A 503 29.30 27.61 18.38
CA LYS A 503 28.54 28.82 18.72
C LYS A 503 28.19 29.56 17.44
N VAL A 504 26.92 29.89 17.26
CA VAL A 504 26.43 30.59 16.08
C VAL A 504 26.07 32.03 16.43
N GLN A 505 26.50 32.96 15.59
CA GLN A 505 26.07 34.35 15.60
C GLN A 505 25.48 34.69 14.23
N LEU A 506 24.28 35.29 14.23
CA LEU A 506 23.63 35.79 13.03
C LEU A 506 23.66 37.32 13.00
N GLU A 507 23.99 37.91 11.86
CA GLU A 507 23.93 39.38 11.72
C GLU A 507 22.48 39.90 11.66
N LYS A 508 21.54 39.05 11.21
CA LYS A 508 20.10 39.33 11.19
C LYS A 508 19.34 38.26 11.96
N MET A 509 18.32 38.69 12.68
CA MET A 509 17.43 37.77 13.37
C MET A 509 16.55 37.07 12.35
N TYR A 510 16.53 35.74 12.44
CA TYR A 510 15.57 34.93 11.74
C TYR A 510 14.13 35.22 12.18
N SER A 511 13.16 34.79 11.37
CA SER A 511 11.75 34.93 11.71
C SER A 511 11.36 34.03 12.88
N ARG A 512 10.70 34.60 13.89
CA ARG A 512 10.11 33.83 15.00
C ARG A 512 9.01 32.87 14.56
N LYS A 513 8.49 33.04 13.33
CA LYS A 513 7.46 32.15 12.77
C LYS A 513 8.04 30.81 12.32
N TYR A 514 9.31 30.79 11.91
CA TYR A 514 9.97 29.64 11.32
C TYR A 514 11.40 29.55 11.86
N SER A 515 11.56 28.91 13.03
CA SER A 515 12.83 28.82 13.72
C SER A 515 13.14 27.44 14.27
N ALA A 516 14.37 27.01 14.08
CA ALA A 516 14.85 25.68 14.41
C ALA A 516 15.69 25.68 15.68
N GLY A 517 15.05 25.63 16.85
CA GLY A 517 15.78 25.64 18.12
C GLY A 517 16.63 26.91 18.39
N GLY A 518 16.54 27.93 17.53
CA GLY A 518 17.34 29.15 17.59
C GLY A 518 18.57 29.11 16.69
N GLU A 519 19.59 29.92 16.99
CA GLU A 519 20.81 29.96 16.19
C GLU A 519 21.54 28.62 16.13
N SER A 520 21.39 27.77 17.17
CA SER A 520 22.00 26.45 17.21
C SER A 520 21.41 25.46 16.22
N GLY A 521 20.22 25.72 15.65
CA GLY A 521 19.62 24.85 14.63
C GLY A 521 20.52 24.66 13.42
N LEU A 522 21.28 25.69 13.03
CA LEU A 522 22.19 25.64 11.88
C LEU A 522 23.41 24.72 12.06
N VAL A 523 23.56 24.11 13.24
CA VAL A 523 24.71 23.32 13.69
C VAL A 523 24.33 22.20 14.66
N ASP A 524 23.07 21.75 14.68
CA ASP A 524 22.58 20.76 15.65
C ASP A 524 22.78 19.30 15.20
N GLY A 525 23.23 19.12 13.96
CA GLY A 525 23.45 17.83 13.33
C GLY A 525 22.16 17.19 12.82
N ARG A 526 21.04 17.91 12.74
CA ARG A 526 19.73 17.40 12.28
C ARG A 526 19.36 18.08 10.97
N ARG A 527 19.60 17.38 9.88
CA ARG A 527 19.34 17.92 8.55
C ARG A 527 17.85 18.15 8.29
N GLY A 528 17.54 19.34 7.82
CA GLY A 528 16.23 19.83 7.42
C GLY A 528 15.59 18.98 6.35
N THR A 529 14.27 18.87 6.43
CA THR A 529 13.45 18.05 5.52
C THR A 529 12.80 18.91 4.44
N THR A 530 12.00 18.31 3.57
CA THR A 530 11.18 19.07 2.62
C THR A 530 10.00 19.81 3.29
N ASP A 531 9.77 19.61 4.59
CA ASP A 531 8.77 20.33 5.38
C ASP A 531 9.40 21.55 6.06
N PHE A 532 8.95 22.76 5.72
CA PHE A 532 9.43 23.99 6.36
C PHE A 532 8.82 24.24 7.75
N THR A 533 7.87 23.40 8.17
CA THR A 533 7.14 23.52 9.45
C THR A 533 7.63 22.55 10.52
N ASP A 534 8.59 21.68 10.18
CA ASP A 534 9.12 20.64 11.05
C ASP A 534 9.99 21.15 12.22
N GLY A 535 10.27 22.46 12.23
CA GLY A 535 11.11 23.08 13.25
C GLY A 535 12.60 22.78 13.08
N LEU A 536 13.06 22.37 11.89
CA LEU A 536 14.47 22.24 11.54
C LEU A 536 15.02 23.39 10.70
N TRP A 537 14.15 24.17 10.07
CA TRP A 537 14.60 25.26 9.22
C TRP A 537 14.70 26.60 9.93
N GLN A 538 15.74 27.35 9.57
CA GLN A 538 15.86 28.75 9.93
C GLN A 538 15.43 29.66 8.77
N GLY A 539 14.27 30.31 8.91
CA GLY A 539 13.66 31.14 7.86
C GLY A 539 13.94 32.65 7.96
N PHE A 540 14.27 33.27 6.83
CA PHE A 540 14.55 34.71 6.69
C PHE A 540 13.70 35.32 5.59
N GLU A 541 12.94 36.36 5.93
CA GLU A 541 12.08 37.09 4.98
C GLU A 541 12.82 38.34 4.49
N LYS A 542 13.09 38.43 3.19
CA LYS A 542 13.86 39.50 2.54
C LYS A 542 15.32 39.68 2.96
N ASP A 543 15.69 39.30 4.17
CA ASP A 543 17.04 39.45 4.68
C ASP A 543 17.96 38.35 4.15
N ASP A 544 19.22 38.72 3.93
CA ASP A 544 20.32 37.79 3.71
C ASP A 544 20.59 36.98 4.98
N ILE A 545 21.13 35.77 4.80
CA ILE A 545 21.65 34.98 5.91
C ILE A 545 23.14 35.25 6.01
N ILE A 546 23.57 35.84 7.12
CA ILE A 546 24.99 35.95 7.44
C ILE A 546 25.22 35.27 8.78
N ALA A 547 25.75 34.05 8.73
CA ALA A 547 26.02 33.21 9.87
C ALA A 547 27.52 33.09 10.12
N ILE A 548 27.93 33.35 11.36
CA ILE A 548 29.30 33.20 11.84
C ILE A 548 29.31 32.08 12.88
N LEU A 549 30.14 31.07 12.66
CA LEU A 549 30.30 29.91 13.51
C LEU A 549 31.66 29.97 14.21
N ASP A 550 31.71 29.83 15.53
CA ASP A 550 32.94 29.62 16.31
C ASP A 550 33.04 28.13 16.70
N LEU A 551 33.99 27.43 16.07
CA LEU A 551 34.27 26.01 16.32
C LEU A 551 34.93 25.75 17.70
N GLY A 552 35.28 26.80 18.43
CA GLY A 552 35.93 26.75 19.75
C GLY A 552 37.43 26.48 19.70
N LYS A 553 37.93 25.90 18.61
CA LYS A 553 39.36 25.63 18.37
C LYS A 553 39.68 25.72 16.87
N VAL A 554 40.96 25.89 16.54
CA VAL A 554 41.44 25.82 15.16
C VAL A 554 41.39 24.37 14.67
N MET A 555 40.81 24.16 13.49
CA MET A 555 40.62 22.87 12.84
C MET A 555 40.99 23.00 11.36
N ASP A 556 41.46 21.92 10.74
CA ASP A 556 41.67 21.88 9.30
C ASP A 556 40.32 21.62 8.61
N ILE A 557 39.91 22.56 7.74
CA ILE A 557 38.66 22.49 6.99
C ILE A 557 39.02 22.43 5.51
N LYS A 558 38.42 21.51 4.77
CA LYS A 558 38.61 21.35 3.32
C LYS A 558 37.31 21.50 2.54
N LYS A 559 36.16 21.44 3.22
CA LYS A 559 34.86 21.56 2.58
C LYS A 559 33.88 22.27 3.50
N LEU A 560 33.09 23.16 2.89
CA LEU A 560 31.94 23.79 3.51
C LEU A 560 30.69 23.56 2.69
N ARG A 561 29.57 23.37 3.38
CA ARG A 561 28.26 23.19 2.77
C ARG A 561 27.18 23.84 3.62
N ALA A 562 26.17 24.42 2.98
CA ALA A 562 24.97 24.92 3.63
C ALA A 562 23.75 24.39 2.88
N GLY A 563 22.83 23.76 3.61
CA GLY A 563 21.58 23.27 3.05
C GLY A 563 20.51 24.36 2.99
N PHE A 564 19.73 24.37 1.91
CA PHE A 564 18.64 25.31 1.68
C PHE A 564 17.39 24.58 1.22
N LEU A 565 16.24 25.00 1.73
CA LEU A 565 14.95 24.53 1.24
C LEU A 565 14.51 25.41 0.06
N GLN A 566 14.02 24.77 -1.00
CA GLN A 566 13.23 25.40 -2.05
C GLN A 566 11.81 24.86 -1.95
N SER A 567 10.84 25.76 -1.87
CA SER A 567 9.41 25.45 -2.00
C SER A 567 8.73 26.70 -2.55
N GLN A 568 8.64 26.77 -3.87
CA GLN A 568 8.18 27.99 -4.54
C GLN A 568 6.69 28.25 -4.26
N ASP A 569 5.89 27.19 -4.09
CA ASP A 569 4.50 27.26 -3.61
C ASP A 569 4.36 27.93 -2.24
N ALA A 570 5.42 27.89 -1.42
CA ALA A 570 5.50 28.54 -0.12
C ALA A 570 6.33 29.84 -0.15
N TRP A 571 6.62 30.40 -1.33
CA TRP A 571 7.45 31.58 -1.54
C TRP A 571 8.89 31.44 -0.99
N ILE A 572 9.39 30.20 -0.87
CA ILE A 572 10.74 29.86 -0.41
C ILE A 572 11.63 29.57 -1.62
N PHE A 573 12.65 30.41 -1.81
CA PHE A 573 13.56 30.38 -2.95
C PHE A 573 14.99 30.04 -2.53
N LEU A 574 15.80 29.61 -3.50
CA LEU A 574 17.22 29.43 -3.25
C LEU A 574 17.94 30.79 -3.22
N PRO A 575 18.99 30.92 -2.38
CA PRO A 575 19.88 32.06 -2.46
C PRO A 575 20.50 32.16 -3.86
N HIS A 576 20.57 33.38 -4.40
CA HIS A 576 21.17 33.58 -5.72
C HIS A 576 22.69 33.39 -5.69
N ASN A 577 23.34 33.77 -4.59
CA ASN A 577 24.72 33.39 -4.27
C ASN A 577 24.84 32.97 -2.80
N VAL A 578 25.75 32.02 -2.56
CA VAL A 578 26.22 31.63 -1.24
C VAL A 578 27.73 31.75 -1.23
N LEU A 579 28.26 32.56 -0.32
CA LEU A 579 29.68 32.84 -0.17
C LEU A 579 30.19 32.19 1.12
N PHE A 580 31.32 31.49 1.03
CA PHE A 580 31.93 30.78 2.14
C PHE A 580 33.27 31.42 2.51
N PHE A 581 33.46 31.69 3.79
CA PHE A 581 34.67 32.28 4.34
C PHE A 581 35.14 31.53 5.59
N VAL A 582 36.44 31.61 5.86
CA VAL A 582 37.05 31.06 7.08
C VAL A 582 37.99 32.08 7.72
N SER A 583 38.19 31.99 9.03
CA SER A 583 39.13 32.84 9.78
C SER A 583 39.74 32.08 10.97
N LYS A 584 40.96 32.44 11.37
CA LYS A 584 41.58 31.93 12.60
C LYS A 584 41.22 32.75 13.83
N ASP A 585 41.01 34.05 13.66
CA ASP A 585 40.84 35.01 14.76
C ASP A 585 39.44 35.62 14.85
N GLY A 586 38.60 35.40 13.84
CA GLY A 586 37.22 35.89 13.78
C GLY A 586 37.11 37.34 13.33
N THR A 587 38.21 37.93 12.84
CA THR A 587 38.28 39.31 12.34
C THR A 587 38.73 39.38 10.88
N ASP A 588 39.73 38.60 10.47
CA ASP A 588 40.21 38.53 9.09
C ASP A 588 39.65 37.29 8.39
N TYR A 589 38.68 37.48 7.50
CA TYR A 589 37.97 36.39 6.81
C TYR A 589 38.48 36.22 5.38
N GLN A 590 39.05 35.05 5.10
CA GLN A 590 39.43 34.64 3.76
C GLN A 590 38.25 33.93 3.08
N ARG A 591 37.89 34.35 1.87
CA ARG A 591 36.92 33.63 1.03
C ARG A 591 37.53 32.33 0.52
N VAL A 592 36.83 31.22 0.74
CA VAL A 592 37.26 29.87 0.33
C VAL A 592 36.42 29.28 -0.80
N GLY A 593 35.23 29.86 -1.07
CA GLY A 593 34.43 29.48 -2.23
C GLY A 593 33.12 30.23 -2.36
N ALA A 594 32.35 29.85 -3.37
CA ALA A 594 30.98 30.30 -3.55
C ALA A 594 30.16 29.34 -4.41
N HIS A 595 28.85 29.42 -4.28
CA HIS A 595 27.87 28.69 -5.06
C HIS A 595 26.79 29.66 -5.56
N SER A 596 26.39 29.55 -6.82
CA SER A 596 25.34 30.40 -7.39
C SER A 596 24.19 29.54 -7.89
N SER A 597 22.96 29.96 -7.60
CA SER A 597 21.74 29.23 -7.98
C SER A 597 20.99 30.00 -9.06
N ASN A 598 20.68 29.36 -10.18
CA ASN A 598 19.87 29.96 -11.24
C ASN A 598 18.45 29.37 -11.24
N GLU A 599 17.51 30.08 -10.61
CA GLU A 599 16.08 29.79 -10.70
C GLU A 599 15.45 30.68 -11.78
N SER A 600 15.20 30.10 -12.96
CA SER A 600 14.63 30.82 -14.10
C SER A 600 13.15 30.54 -14.36
N ASN A 601 12.60 29.44 -13.81
CA ASN A 601 11.23 28.98 -14.01
C ASN A 601 10.64 28.40 -12.72
N TYR A 602 9.30 28.24 -12.73
CA TYR A 602 8.57 27.57 -11.66
C TYR A 602 8.95 26.08 -11.52
N SER A 603 9.11 25.61 -10.28
CA SER A 603 9.40 24.23 -9.89
C SER A 603 8.36 23.79 -8.86
N ALA A 604 7.53 22.83 -9.22
CA ALA A 604 6.53 22.25 -8.32
C ALA A 604 7.19 21.39 -7.23
N GLY A 605 6.64 21.46 -6.01
CA GLY A 605 7.08 20.66 -4.87
C GLY A 605 8.31 21.21 -4.15
N ALA A 606 8.56 20.67 -2.95
CA ALA A 606 9.66 21.09 -2.09
C ALA A 606 10.90 20.20 -2.26
N LYS A 607 12.10 20.79 -2.20
CA LYS A 607 13.38 20.08 -2.26
C LYS A 607 14.45 20.75 -1.42
N VAL A 608 15.37 19.95 -0.89
CA VAL A 608 16.56 20.43 -0.17
C VAL A 608 17.75 20.45 -1.13
N VAL A 609 18.45 21.59 -1.19
CA VAL A 609 19.59 21.83 -2.08
C VAL A 609 20.79 22.29 -1.27
N ASP A 610 21.95 21.69 -1.54
CA ASP A 610 23.19 22.04 -0.87
C ASP A 610 24.01 23.04 -1.71
N ALA A 611 24.30 24.20 -1.14
CA ALA A 611 25.38 25.05 -1.64
C ALA A 611 26.71 24.54 -1.05
N GLN A 612 27.73 24.34 -1.87
CA GLN A 612 29.00 23.76 -1.42
C GLN A 612 30.23 24.48 -1.99
N ALA A 613 31.33 24.40 -1.24
CA ALA A 613 32.66 24.81 -1.66
C ALA A 613 33.71 23.79 -1.17
N ASP A 614 34.45 23.20 -2.11
CA ASP A 614 35.60 22.35 -1.84
C ASP A 614 36.89 23.16 -2.08
N PHE A 615 37.87 23.06 -1.18
CA PHE A 615 39.11 23.82 -1.23
C PHE A 615 40.27 23.05 -0.58
N ASN A 616 41.51 23.51 -0.81
CA ASN A 616 42.68 22.94 -0.13
C ASN A 616 42.53 23.13 1.40
N PRO A 617 42.93 22.16 2.25
CA PRO A 617 42.77 22.29 3.69
C PRO A 617 43.29 23.63 4.25
N VAL A 618 42.44 24.36 4.96
CA VAL A 618 42.77 25.61 5.65
C VAL A 618 42.51 25.44 7.14
N ALA A 619 43.53 25.75 7.95
CA ALA A 619 43.40 25.83 9.40
C ALA A 619 42.57 27.06 9.79
N ALA A 620 41.38 26.85 10.36
CA ALA A 620 40.47 27.90 10.77
C ALA A 620 39.70 27.55 12.05
N ARG A 621 39.27 28.58 12.78
CA ARG A 621 38.38 28.45 13.96
C ARG A 621 36.99 28.98 13.68
N TYR A 622 36.89 29.99 12.81
CA TYR A 622 35.64 30.65 12.48
C TYR A 622 35.25 30.36 11.04
N ILE A 623 33.97 30.14 10.81
CA ILE A 623 33.35 30.01 9.48
C ILE A 623 32.34 31.14 9.33
N LYS A 624 32.31 31.80 8.18
CA LYS A 624 31.23 32.73 7.81
C LYS A 624 30.56 32.26 6.53
N VAL A 625 29.24 32.13 6.57
CA VAL A 625 28.38 31.83 5.41
C VAL A 625 27.52 33.05 5.14
N HIS A 626 27.56 33.56 3.92
CA HIS A 626 26.71 34.66 3.46
C HIS A 626 25.85 34.18 2.29
N ALA A 627 24.55 34.00 2.52
CA ALA A 627 23.57 33.61 1.52
C ALA A 627 22.70 34.81 1.15
N GLU A 628 22.74 35.20 -0.13
CA GLU A 628 22.10 36.41 -0.63
C GLU A 628 20.64 36.15 -1.03
N ASN A 629 19.72 36.90 -0.42
CA ASN A 629 18.29 36.81 -0.65
C ASN A 629 17.87 37.62 -1.86
N ARG A 630 16.99 37.03 -2.69
CA ARG A 630 16.37 37.73 -3.82
C ARG A 630 15.46 38.87 -3.37
N GLN A 631 15.08 38.88 -2.09
CA GLN A 631 14.21 39.83 -1.41
C GLN A 631 12.74 39.80 -1.86
N TYR A 632 12.50 39.67 -3.16
CA TYR A 632 11.18 39.64 -3.77
C TYR A 632 11.02 38.44 -4.69
N CYS A 633 9.79 37.99 -4.83
CA CYS A 633 9.41 36.90 -5.71
C CYS A 633 9.59 37.34 -7.17
N PRO A 634 10.19 36.48 -8.02
CA PRO A 634 10.51 36.81 -9.40
C PRO A 634 9.24 36.95 -10.26
N GLU A 635 9.36 37.65 -11.40
CA GLU A 635 8.22 37.97 -12.28
C GLU A 635 7.49 36.73 -12.82
N TRP A 636 8.19 35.62 -13.00
CA TRP A 636 7.60 34.36 -13.47
C TRP A 636 6.83 33.61 -12.39
N HIS A 637 6.91 34.02 -11.12
CA HIS A 637 6.22 33.39 -10.01
C HIS A 637 4.81 33.98 -9.84
N HIS A 638 3.82 33.16 -9.50
CA HIS A 638 2.44 33.62 -9.30
C HIS A 638 2.30 34.68 -8.18
N GLY A 639 3.26 34.72 -7.25
CA GLY A 639 3.39 35.74 -6.20
C GLY A 639 4.34 36.90 -6.52
N ALA A 640 4.63 37.19 -7.79
CA ALA A 640 5.58 38.22 -8.24
C ALA A 640 5.43 39.54 -7.45
N GLY A 641 6.57 40.11 -7.03
CA GLY A 641 6.61 41.33 -6.21
C GLY A 641 6.29 41.13 -4.72
N GLY A 642 5.78 39.96 -4.33
CA GLY A 642 5.69 39.54 -2.93
C GLY A 642 7.07 39.31 -2.29
N LYS A 643 7.13 39.19 -0.97
CA LYS A 643 8.40 38.96 -0.25
C LYS A 643 8.89 37.52 -0.45
N ALA A 644 10.18 37.36 -0.70
CA ALA A 644 10.81 36.06 -0.82
C ALA A 644 11.40 35.59 0.52
N TRP A 645 11.30 34.30 0.77
CA TRP A 645 11.94 33.63 1.90
C TRP A 645 13.18 32.86 1.47
N ILE A 646 14.17 32.80 2.36
CA ILE A 646 15.24 31.79 2.33
C ILE A 646 15.19 31.00 3.62
N PHE A 647 15.28 29.68 3.50
CA PHE A 647 15.31 28.75 4.61
C PHE A 647 16.64 28.01 4.55
N CYS A 648 17.40 28.04 5.65
CA CYS A 648 18.72 27.43 5.75
C CYS A 648 18.77 26.44 6.90
N ASP A 649 19.35 25.28 6.62
CA ASP A 649 19.74 24.21 7.53
C ASP A 649 20.38 23.09 6.67
N GLU A 650 21.52 22.47 6.96
CA GLU A 650 22.47 22.49 8.09
C GLU A 650 23.82 23.06 7.57
N ILE A 651 24.63 23.75 8.39
CA ILE A 651 25.94 24.28 7.98
C ILE A 651 27.05 23.29 8.34
N ILE A 652 27.53 22.60 7.31
CA ILE A 652 28.43 21.46 7.42
C ILE A 652 29.86 21.87 7.11
N ALA A 653 30.79 21.41 7.96
CA ALA A 653 32.23 21.60 7.80
C ALA A 653 32.96 20.24 7.92
N GLU A 654 33.81 19.92 6.95
CA GLU A 654 34.57 18.66 6.84
C GLU A 654 36.07 18.87 6.58
#